data_AF-A0A928KLN6-F1
#
_entry.id   AF-A0A928KLN6-F1
#
_cell.length_a   1.000
_cell.length_b   1.000
_cell.length_c   1.000
_cell.angle_alpha   90.00
_cell.angle_beta   90.00
_cell.angle_gamma   90.00
#
_symmetry.space_group_name_H-M   'P 1'
#
loop_
_entity.id
_entity.type
_entity.pdbx_description
1 polymer ?
#
loop_
_entity_poly.entity_id
_entity_poly.type
_entity_poly.pdbx_seq_one_letter_code
_entity_poly.pdbx_strand_id
1 'polypeptide(L)'
;MRFIGSKANLLRNIETVITENTTGIENSFCDIFSGTGTVARYFKPRYEVYSNDILHFSYAIQKATIENNTKPEFSKLRNIGIGDPFKFLEETQIQVPNYNDGNYFITQNYTPHDNCKRMYLSNKNAVRIDFIRNTIEAWRKEKLLTESEYYYLLAGLIEGVPSVSNITGTYGAYLKHWDKRTFKDFEMARLEVTDNKKNNKSYNKDANKLIQELDGDILYLDPPYNSRQYAPNYHLLETISKYDFPEIHGVTGMRSYDDLKSPFCIKSEVCGAFEDLISKAKFSNIILSYSTDGLMSSEKIEGILKKYGVEESYKMYSIPYRQYMSKKTKQTECLYEHIFYIKKNIPRKLSFDFIGTSNDINPIITDTKKYIKSPMNYIGGKYKLLPQILPHFPNYIGTFVDLFSGGCNVAINVNANKIICNDINEKIIELFEAFKDTDLCEILYQIKDRIFEYGLSKTNEEGFKKFRDFYNATKNPIDLYTLTCYSFNYQFRFNNNLEYNNPFGRNRSQFSGNMERNLLTFVSKLKKMNVEFSSKDFTQMSLDTLTAEDLIYCDPPYFITTGTYNDGKRGFKDWKAEEEYALYNYLDEANKRGIRFALSNVIWHKGKVNDILLEWAKRYKIIDLNYDYSNSSYNTKKGDSREVLIINY
;
A
#
# COMPACT_ATOMS: atom_id res chain seq x y z
N MET A 1 -23.07 -2.52 -13.25
CA MET A 1 -24.08 -1.73 -14.01
C MET A 1 -23.45 -0.92 -15.17
N ARG A 2 -24.19 -0.60 -16.25
CA ARG A 2 -23.75 0.41 -17.25
C ARG A 2 -24.00 1.82 -16.71
N PHE A 3 -22.95 2.63 -16.63
CA PHE A 3 -23.02 4.00 -16.12
C PHE A 3 -22.35 4.97 -17.12
N ILE A 4 -23.00 6.11 -17.40
CA ILE A 4 -22.46 7.14 -18.29
C ILE A 4 -21.14 7.62 -17.70
N GLY A 5 -20.10 7.75 -18.53
CA GLY A 5 -18.81 8.27 -18.11
C GLY A 5 -17.95 7.30 -17.30
N SER A 6 -18.35 6.04 -17.10
CA SER A 6 -17.58 5.07 -16.30
C SER A 6 -16.11 4.96 -16.72
N LYS A 7 -15.21 5.05 -15.74
CA LYS A 7 -13.75 5.00 -15.92
C LYS A 7 -13.15 3.60 -15.84
N ALA A 8 -13.95 2.55 -15.97
CA ALA A 8 -13.49 1.15 -15.92
C ALA A 8 -12.30 0.85 -16.85
N ASN A 9 -12.29 1.45 -18.05
CA ASN A 9 -11.22 1.25 -19.04
C ASN A 9 -9.98 2.13 -18.81
N LEU A 10 -10.04 3.09 -17.87
CA LEU A 10 -8.99 4.06 -17.59
C LEU A 10 -8.28 3.80 -16.25
N LEU A 11 -8.70 2.78 -15.49
CA LEU A 11 -8.17 2.46 -14.16
C LEU A 11 -6.65 2.34 -14.13
N ARG A 12 -6.05 1.63 -15.10
CA ARG A 12 -4.60 1.48 -15.19
C ARG A 12 -3.90 2.80 -15.51
N ASN A 13 -4.49 3.63 -16.36
CA ASN A 13 -3.92 4.94 -16.68
C ASN A 13 -3.97 5.87 -15.46
N ILE A 14 -5.08 5.88 -14.72
CA ILE A 14 -5.20 6.64 -13.47
C ILE A 14 -4.17 6.15 -12.45
N GLU A 15 -3.97 4.84 -12.32
CA GLU A 15 -2.92 4.25 -11.47
C GLU A 15 -1.52 4.66 -11.90
N THR A 16 -1.24 4.68 -13.21
CA THR A 16 0.04 5.17 -13.74
C THR A 16 0.27 6.63 -13.34
N VAL A 17 -0.73 7.50 -13.54
CA VAL A 17 -0.63 8.91 -13.15
C VAL A 17 -0.38 9.05 -11.65
N ILE A 18 -1.09 8.31 -10.81
CA ILE A 18 -0.85 8.34 -9.36
C ILE A 18 0.58 7.86 -9.06
N THR A 19 0.98 6.70 -9.57
CA THR A 19 2.30 6.10 -9.29
C THR A 19 3.47 6.98 -9.76
N GLU A 20 3.32 7.68 -10.88
CA GLU A 20 4.35 8.58 -11.44
C GLU A 20 4.44 9.95 -10.75
N ASN A 21 3.50 10.27 -9.87
CA ASN A 21 3.40 11.62 -9.31
C ASN A 21 3.29 11.64 -7.78
N THR A 22 3.04 10.49 -7.18
CA THR A 22 2.92 10.31 -5.74
C THR A 22 4.10 9.51 -5.21
N THR A 23 4.32 9.61 -3.90
CA THR A 23 5.53 9.10 -3.23
C THR A 23 5.33 7.69 -2.64
N GLY A 24 4.10 7.18 -2.65
CA GLY A 24 3.72 5.88 -2.11
C GLY A 24 3.47 5.88 -0.59
N ILE A 25 3.50 7.05 0.06
CA ILE A 25 3.16 7.25 1.48
C ILE A 25 1.73 7.76 1.70
N GLU A 26 1.02 8.00 0.61
CA GLU A 26 -0.38 8.43 0.62
C GLU A 26 -1.22 7.29 1.21
N ASN A 27 -2.02 7.61 2.22
CA ASN A 27 -2.82 6.63 2.96
C ASN A 27 -4.30 6.69 2.59
N SER A 28 -4.75 7.83 2.08
CA SER A 28 -6.15 8.13 1.76
C SER A 28 -6.37 8.46 0.28
N PHE A 29 -7.53 8.03 -0.23
CA PHE A 29 -7.97 8.28 -1.60
C PHE A 29 -9.44 8.71 -1.58
N CYS A 30 -9.72 9.92 -2.08
CA CYS A 30 -11.06 10.48 -2.15
C CYS A 30 -11.55 10.51 -3.60
N ASP A 31 -12.58 9.72 -3.91
CA ASP A 31 -13.32 9.76 -5.16
C ASP A 31 -14.60 10.58 -4.93
N ILE A 32 -14.51 11.91 -5.14
CA ILE A 32 -15.59 12.83 -4.76
C ILE A 32 -16.79 12.79 -5.74
N PHE A 33 -16.59 12.22 -6.94
CA PHE A 33 -17.59 12.01 -8.00
C PHE A 33 -17.65 10.53 -8.39
N SER A 34 -17.92 9.67 -7.42
CA SER A 34 -17.60 8.24 -7.53
C SER A 34 -18.50 7.44 -8.48
N GLY A 35 -19.70 7.92 -8.80
CA GLY A 35 -20.64 7.16 -9.61
C GLY A 35 -20.88 5.79 -8.98
N THR A 36 -20.89 4.76 -9.82
CA THR A 36 -20.97 3.35 -9.36
C THR A 36 -19.81 2.85 -8.48
N GLY A 37 -18.85 3.70 -8.10
CA GLY A 37 -17.73 3.33 -7.25
C GLY A 37 -16.59 2.61 -7.97
N THR A 38 -16.53 2.67 -9.31
CA THR A 38 -15.56 1.86 -10.08
C THR A 38 -14.11 2.24 -9.75
N VAL A 39 -13.80 3.53 -9.68
CA VAL A 39 -12.45 4.02 -9.37
C VAL A 39 -12.14 3.82 -7.88
N ALA A 40 -13.04 4.25 -7.00
CA ALA A 40 -12.97 3.97 -5.56
C ALA A 40 -12.70 2.49 -5.23
N ARG A 41 -13.42 1.55 -5.85
CA ARG A 41 -13.25 0.09 -5.63
C ARG A 41 -11.88 -0.41 -6.10
N TYR A 42 -11.35 0.14 -7.19
CA TYR A 42 -10.03 -0.23 -7.70
C TYR A 42 -8.90 0.17 -6.75
N PHE A 43 -9.04 1.32 -6.08
CA PHE A 43 -8.04 1.85 -5.17
C PHE A 43 -8.23 1.42 -3.71
N LYS A 44 -9.42 0.92 -3.35
CA LYS A 44 -9.74 0.40 -2.01
C LYS A 44 -8.70 -0.54 -1.41
N PRO A 45 -8.12 -1.54 -2.12
CA PRO A 45 -7.12 -2.42 -1.54
C PRO A 45 -5.87 -1.70 -1.00
N ARG A 46 -5.60 -0.46 -1.44
CA ARG A 46 -4.37 0.30 -1.14
C ARG A 46 -4.62 1.44 -0.15
N TYR A 47 -5.77 2.11 -0.22
CA TYR A 47 -6.05 3.35 0.50
C TYR A 47 -7.24 3.25 1.43
N GLU A 48 -7.30 4.13 2.43
CA GLU A 48 -8.55 4.48 3.09
C GLU A 48 -9.36 5.29 2.10
N VAL A 49 -10.55 4.80 1.74
CA VAL A 49 -11.32 5.38 0.65
C VAL A 49 -12.48 6.22 1.15
N TYR A 50 -12.48 7.47 0.72
CA TYR A 50 -13.64 8.35 0.78
C TYR A 50 -14.32 8.34 -0.59
N SER A 51 -15.63 8.10 -0.61
CA SER A 51 -16.41 8.06 -1.84
C SER A 51 -17.67 8.91 -1.70
N ASN A 52 -18.07 9.59 -2.77
CA ASN A 52 -19.26 10.44 -2.74
C ASN A 52 -20.00 10.42 -4.08
N ASP A 53 -21.32 10.52 -4.00
CA ASP A 53 -22.17 10.84 -5.16
C ASP A 53 -23.44 11.55 -4.70
N ILE A 54 -24.00 12.42 -5.56
CA ILE A 54 -25.24 13.14 -5.26
C ILE A 54 -26.49 12.25 -5.40
N LEU A 55 -26.44 11.20 -6.23
CA LEU A 55 -27.54 10.26 -6.45
C LEU A 55 -27.54 9.17 -5.38
N HIS A 56 -28.68 8.97 -4.73
CA HIS A 56 -28.82 8.03 -3.61
C HIS A 56 -28.62 6.58 -4.03
N PHE A 57 -29.01 6.17 -5.24
CA PHE A 57 -28.72 4.80 -5.71
C PHE A 57 -27.22 4.53 -5.84
N SER A 58 -26.46 5.55 -6.25
CA SER A 58 -25.02 5.51 -6.42
C SER A 58 -24.35 5.39 -5.04
N TYR A 59 -24.79 6.22 -4.10
CA TYR A 59 -24.40 6.15 -2.69
C TYR A 59 -24.68 4.78 -2.05
N ALA A 60 -25.86 4.20 -2.27
CA ALA A 60 -26.22 2.89 -1.71
C ALA A 60 -25.25 1.78 -2.16
N ILE A 61 -24.83 1.80 -3.44
CA ILE A 61 -23.81 0.87 -3.97
C ILE A 61 -22.46 1.08 -3.28
N GLN A 62 -22.06 2.34 -3.07
CA GLN A 62 -20.80 2.67 -2.41
C GLN A 62 -20.82 2.26 -0.93
N LYS A 63 -21.92 2.47 -0.20
CA LYS A 63 -22.09 1.96 1.17
C LYS A 63 -21.86 0.45 1.25
N ALA A 64 -22.40 -0.29 0.28
CA ALA A 64 -22.28 -1.74 0.24
C ALA A 64 -20.87 -2.24 -0.15
N THR A 65 -20.16 -1.54 -1.03
CA THR A 65 -18.92 -2.05 -1.66
C THR A 65 -17.64 -1.34 -1.22
N ILE A 66 -17.73 -0.08 -0.81
CA ILE A 66 -16.61 0.75 -0.33
C ILE A 66 -16.58 0.78 1.20
N GLU A 67 -17.65 1.20 1.85
CA GLU A 67 -17.65 1.38 3.31
C GLU A 67 -17.60 0.05 4.06
N ASN A 68 -18.33 -0.97 3.61
CA ASN A 68 -18.24 -2.31 4.19
C ASN A 68 -16.87 -2.94 3.93
N ASN A 69 -16.23 -3.49 4.97
CA ASN A 69 -15.03 -4.32 4.84
C ASN A 69 -15.34 -5.82 4.85
N THR A 70 -16.52 -6.22 5.30
CA THR A 70 -16.94 -7.62 5.34
C THR A 70 -18.31 -7.80 4.68
N LYS A 71 -18.54 -8.97 4.09
CA LYS A 71 -19.87 -9.36 3.63
C LYS A 71 -20.77 -9.49 4.88
N PRO A 72 -21.99 -8.91 4.89
CA PRO A 72 -22.83 -8.98 6.08
C PRO A 72 -23.34 -10.40 6.37
N GLU A 73 -23.42 -10.75 7.66
CA GLU A 73 -23.81 -12.08 8.14
C GLU A 73 -25.33 -12.23 8.37
N PHE A 74 -26.08 -11.12 8.45
CA PHE A 74 -27.54 -11.12 8.64
C PHE A 74 -28.00 -11.90 9.88
N SER A 75 -27.22 -11.81 10.97
CA SER A 75 -27.39 -12.63 12.17
C SER A 75 -28.80 -12.58 12.77
N LYS A 76 -29.43 -11.39 12.80
CA LYS A 76 -30.79 -11.22 13.32
C LYS A 76 -31.86 -11.85 12.43
N LEU A 77 -31.70 -11.77 11.10
CA LEU A 77 -32.58 -12.46 10.15
C LEU A 77 -32.45 -13.99 10.29
N ARG A 78 -31.23 -14.49 10.47
CA ARG A 78 -30.99 -15.91 10.72
C ARG A 78 -31.72 -16.41 11.98
N ASN A 79 -31.75 -15.59 13.04
CA ASN A 79 -32.43 -15.94 14.29
C ASN A 79 -33.96 -16.05 14.16
N ILE A 80 -34.56 -15.39 13.16
CA ILE A 80 -35.99 -15.52 12.85
C ILE A 80 -36.27 -16.53 11.72
N GLY A 81 -35.28 -17.35 11.36
CA GLY A 81 -35.43 -18.44 10.38
C GLY A 81 -35.08 -18.08 8.94
N ILE A 82 -34.57 -16.87 8.67
CA ILE A 82 -34.16 -16.44 7.33
C ILE A 82 -32.65 -16.67 7.17
N GLY A 83 -32.27 -17.85 6.69
CA GLY A 83 -30.87 -18.26 6.54
C GLY A 83 -30.12 -17.55 5.40
N ASP A 84 -30.77 -17.36 4.25
CA ASP A 84 -30.23 -16.59 3.12
C ASP A 84 -31.26 -15.51 2.74
N PRO A 85 -31.01 -14.24 3.11
CA PRO A 85 -31.93 -13.15 2.80
C PRO A 85 -32.12 -12.93 1.30
N PHE A 86 -31.10 -13.12 0.48
CA PHE A 86 -31.25 -12.92 -0.96
C PHE A 86 -32.16 -13.99 -1.56
N LYS A 87 -31.92 -15.26 -1.21
CA LYS A 87 -32.78 -16.37 -1.63
C LYS A 87 -34.22 -16.16 -1.16
N PHE A 88 -34.41 -15.74 0.10
CA PHE A 88 -35.74 -15.41 0.62
C PHE A 88 -36.43 -14.34 -0.22
N LEU A 89 -35.73 -13.24 -0.52
CA LEU A 89 -36.27 -12.11 -1.29
C LEU A 89 -36.61 -12.48 -2.74
N GLU A 90 -35.81 -13.35 -3.36
CA GLU A 90 -35.95 -13.81 -4.75
C GLU A 90 -37.04 -14.88 -4.91
N GLU A 91 -37.15 -15.83 -3.98
CA GLU A 91 -37.98 -17.03 -4.12
C GLU A 91 -39.32 -16.97 -3.41
N THR A 92 -39.49 -16.08 -2.41
CA THR A 92 -40.76 -16.00 -1.66
C THR A 92 -41.93 -15.81 -2.61
N GLN A 93 -42.95 -16.65 -2.48
CA GLN A 93 -44.16 -16.56 -3.30
C GLN A 93 -44.92 -15.28 -2.93
N ILE A 94 -45.11 -14.42 -3.91
CA ILE A 94 -45.85 -13.17 -3.75
C ILE A 94 -47.30 -13.48 -4.12
N GLN A 95 -48.22 -13.41 -3.15
CA GLN A 95 -49.65 -13.40 -3.47
C GLN A 95 -49.93 -12.18 -4.36
N VAL A 96 -50.69 -12.37 -5.43
CA VAL A 96 -50.97 -11.31 -6.42
C VAL A 96 -51.42 -10.06 -5.67
N PRO A 97 -50.61 -8.99 -5.66
CA PRO A 97 -50.96 -7.80 -4.90
C PRO A 97 -52.19 -7.17 -5.54
N ASN A 98 -53.05 -6.56 -4.72
CA ASN A 98 -54.01 -5.62 -5.26
C ASN A 98 -53.20 -4.46 -5.83
N TYR A 99 -53.19 -4.31 -7.16
CA TYR A 99 -52.42 -3.26 -7.84
C TYR A 99 -52.85 -1.85 -7.44
N ASN A 100 -53.98 -1.69 -6.77
CA ASN A 100 -54.46 -0.43 -6.18
C ASN A 100 -54.00 -0.21 -4.73
N ASP A 101 -53.37 -1.20 -4.11
CA ASP A 101 -52.78 -1.03 -2.79
C ASP A 101 -51.54 -0.15 -2.93
N GLY A 102 -51.53 0.99 -2.22
CA GLY A 102 -50.54 2.07 -2.37
C GLY A 102 -49.10 1.69 -2.01
N ASN A 103 -48.79 0.39 -1.89
CA ASN A 103 -47.50 -0.17 -1.50
C ASN A 103 -46.63 -0.60 -2.69
N TYR A 104 -47.14 -0.56 -3.94
CA TYR A 104 -46.44 -1.08 -5.13
C TYR A 104 -46.14 0.03 -6.15
N PHE A 105 -45.36 1.04 -5.74
CA PHE A 105 -45.12 2.25 -6.53
C PHE A 105 -44.49 1.95 -7.90
N ILE A 106 -43.52 1.04 -7.96
CA ILE A 106 -42.78 0.77 -9.21
C ILE A 106 -43.68 0.05 -10.20
N THR A 107 -44.46 -0.91 -9.73
CA THR A 107 -45.46 -1.62 -10.52
C THR A 107 -46.49 -0.64 -11.08
N GLN A 108 -47.09 0.20 -10.23
CA GLN A 108 -48.10 1.16 -10.64
C GLN A 108 -47.58 2.23 -11.61
N ASN A 109 -46.30 2.58 -11.57
CA ASN A 109 -45.82 3.76 -12.30
C ASN A 109 -44.89 3.45 -13.46
N TYR A 110 -44.25 2.29 -13.51
CA TYR A 110 -43.22 1.97 -14.51
C TYR A 110 -43.47 0.68 -15.30
N THR A 111 -44.69 0.15 -15.23
CA THR A 111 -45.15 -1.01 -16.01
C THR A 111 -46.44 -0.74 -16.78
N PRO A 112 -46.69 -1.46 -17.89
CA PRO A 112 -47.88 -1.23 -18.69
C PRO A 112 -49.12 -1.90 -18.10
N HIS A 113 -50.17 -1.10 -17.92
CA HIS A 113 -51.53 -1.49 -17.52
C HIS A 113 -52.54 -0.40 -17.97
N ASP A 114 -53.75 -0.37 -17.43
CA ASP A 114 -54.79 0.55 -17.89
C ASP A 114 -54.40 2.02 -17.66
N ASN A 115 -53.81 2.34 -16.51
CA ASN A 115 -53.48 3.71 -16.08
C ASN A 115 -52.02 4.13 -16.36
N CYS A 116 -51.15 3.21 -16.80
CA CYS A 116 -49.78 3.55 -17.18
C CYS A 116 -49.36 2.80 -18.45
N LYS A 117 -48.72 3.51 -19.39
CA LYS A 117 -48.20 2.94 -20.65
C LYS A 117 -46.68 2.78 -20.66
N ARG A 118 -46.01 3.01 -19.52
CA ARG A 118 -44.55 2.91 -19.43
C ARG A 118 -44.12 1.46 -19.46
N MET A 119 -43.03 1.19 -20.15
CA MET A 119 -42.55 -0.18 -20.37
C MET A 119 -41.11 -0.32 -19.90
N TYR A 120 -40.78 0.13 -18.69
CA TYR A 120 -39.41 -0.04 -18.16
C TYR A 120 -39.17 -1.46 -17.66
N LEU A 121 -40.19 -2.06 -17.04
CA LEU A 121 -40.13 -3.38 -16.41
C LEU A 121 -41.39 -4.19 -16.78
N SER A 122 -41.28 -5.51 -16.77
CA SER A 122 -42.46 -6.38 -16.82
C SER A 122 -43.22 -6.31 -15.49
N ASN A 123 -44.53 -6.57 -15.51
CA ASN A 123 -45.35 -6.64 -14.29
C ASN A 123 -44.77 -7.60 -13.25
N LYS A 124 -44.33 -8.80 -13.69
CA LYS A 124 -43.70 -9.80 -12.82
C LYS A 124 -42.47 -9.22 -12.08
N ASN A 125 -41.56 -8.58 -12.81
CA ASN A 125 -40.31 -8.09 -12.22
C ASN A 125 -40.52 -6.83 -11.37
N ALA A 126 -41.44 -5.94 -11.74
CA ALA A 126 -41.76 -4.77 -10.92
C ALA A 126 -42.39 -5.16 -9.58
N VAL A 127 -43.32 -6.13 -9.57
CA VAL A 127 -43.92 -6.65 -8.33
C VAL A 127 -42.85 -7.26 -7.42
N ARG A 128 -41.90 -8.01 -7.99
CA ARG A 128 -40.75 -8.54 -7.24
C ARG A 128 -39.88 -7.42 -6.66
N ILE A 129 -39.56 -6.38 -7.44
CA ILE A 129 -38.77 -5.23 -6.98
C ILE A 129 -39.47 -4.49 -5.84
N ASP A 130 -40.77 -4.20 -5.96
CA ASP A 130 -41.56 -3.57 -4.89
C ASP A 130 -41.61 -4.45 -3.64
N PHE A 131 -41.86 -5.75 -3.78
CA PHE A 131 -41.85 -6.70 -2.67
C PHE A 131 -40.51 -6.69 -1.93
N ILE A 132 -39.40 -6.80 -2.67
CA ILE A 132 -38.05 -6.79 -2.10
C ILE A 132 -37.81 -5.48 -1.36
N ARG A 133 -38.17 -4.35 -1.97
CA ARG A 133 -37.95 -3.05 -1.36
C ARG A 133 -38.80 -2.86 -0.10
N ASN A 134 -40.09 -3.19 -0.13
CA ASN A 134 -40.93 -3.14 1.07
C ASN A 134 -40.39 -4.06 2.18
N THR A 135 -39.95 -5.27 1.84
CA THR A 135 -39.42 -6.24 2.80
C THR A 135 -38.13 -5.75 3.47
N ILE A 136 -37.16 -5.25 2.69
CA ILE A 136 -35.93 -4.68 3.23
C ILE A 136 -36.24 -3.49 4.16
N GLU A 137 -37.24 -2.67 3.82
CA GLU A 137 -37.65 -1.53 4.66
C GLU A 137 -38.35 -1.97 5.96
N ALA A 138 -39.21 -2.99 5.89
CA ALA A 138 -39.82 -3.59 7.07
C ALA A 138 -38.75 -4.14 8.03
N TRP A 139 -37.79 -4.91 7.51
CA TRP A 139 -36.68 -5.43 8.32
C TRP A 139 -35.83 -4.31 8.95
N ARG A 140 -35.61 -3.20 8.25
CA ARG A 140 -34.92 -2.03 8.83
C ARG A 140 -35.71 -1.41 9.97
N LYS A 141 -37.02 -1.17 9.79
CA LYS A 141 -37.91 -0.58 10.81
C LYS A 141 -38.02 -1.47 12.05
N GLU A 142 -38.03 -2.78 11.87
CA GLU A 142 -38.03 -3.78 12.94
C GLU A 142 -36.65 -3.97 13.58
N LYS A 143 -35.63 -3.22 13.17
CA LYS A 143 -34.23 -3.30 13.65
C LYS A 143 -33.60 -4.68 13.45
N LEU A 144 -34.07 -5.42 12.46
CA LEU A 144 -33.51 -6.72 12.04
C LEU A 144 -32.30 -6.57 11.12
N LEU A 145 -32.06 -5.38 10.59
CA LEU A 145 -30.86 -5.05 9.79
C LEU A 145 -30.02 -4.00 10.50
N THR A 146 -28.70 -4.14 10.44
CA THR A 146 -27.78 -3.02 10.61
C THR A 146 -27.82 -2.09 9.39
N GLU A 147 -27.24 -0.89 9.49
CA GLU A 147 -27.10 0.00 8.32
C GLU A 147 -26.27 -0.67 7.20
N SER A 148 -25.21 -1.40 7.54
CA SER A 148 -24.38 -2.11 6.56
C SER A 148 -25.15 -3.22 5.85
N GLU A 149 -25.97 -3.98 6.57
CA GLU A 149 -26.85 -5.03 6.04
C GLU A 149 -27.94 -4.45 5.13
N TYR A 150 -28.58 -3.36 5.56
CA TYR A 150 -29.59 -2.64 4.79
C TYR A 150 -29.06 -2.17 3.43
N TYR A 151 -27.94 -1.43 3.43
CA TYR A 151 -27.37 -0.95 2.17
C TYR A 151 -26.82 -2.07 1.29
N TYR A 152 -26.34 -3.18 1.87
CA TYR A 152 -25.89 -4.33 1.08
C TYR A 152 -27.03 -4.98 0.29
N LEU A 153 -28.19 -5.18 0.93
CA LEU A 153 -29.38 -5.69 0.25
C LEU A 153 -29.93 -4.68 -0.76
N LEU A 154 -30.00 -3.39 -0.39
CA LEU A 154 -30.48 -2.34 -1.29
C LEU A 154 -29.59 -2.21 -2.53
N ALA A 155 -28.27 -2.24 -2.37
CA ALA A 155 -27.34 -2.19 -3.48
C ALA A 155 -27.47 -3.42 -4.39
N GLY A 156 -27.67 -4.61 -3.82
CA GLY A 156 -27.95 -5.84 -4.57
C GLY A 156 -29.22 -5.74 -5.41
N LEU A 157 -30.29 -5.16 -4.85
CA LEU A 157 -31.52 -4.85 -5.59
C LEU A 157 -31.20 -3.91 -6.76
N ILE A 158 -30.59 -2.76 -6.50
CA ILE A 158 -30.30 -1.70 -7.49
C ILE A 158 -29.40 -2.19 -8.63
N GLU A 159 -28.32 -2.92 -8.34
CA GLU A 159 -27.43 -3.48 -9.36
C GLU A 159 -28.11 -4.62 -10.17
N GLY A 160 -29.13 -5.27 -9.62
CA GLY A 160 -29.94 -6.28 -10.31
C GLY A 160 -30.92 -5.70 -11.34
N VAL A 161 -31.55 -4.54 -11.07
CA VAL A 161 -32.63 -3.96 -11.91
C VAL A 161 -32.26 -3.83 -13.40
N PRO A 162 -31.05 -3.37 -13.78
CA PRO A 162 -30.67 -3.27 -15.19
C PRO A 162 -30.74 -4.61 -15.96
N SER A 163 -30.61 -5.75 -15.29
CA SER A 163 -30.63 -7.07 -15.93
C SER A 163 -32.01 -7.43 -16.50
N VAL A 164 -33.07 -6.80 -16.01
CA VAL A 164 -34.48 -7.02 -16.41
C VAL A 164 -35.16 -5.75 -16.97
N SER A 165 -34.40 -4.70 -17.25
CA SER A 165 -34.93 -3.41 -17.70
C SER A 165 -34.99 -3.28 -19.22
N ASN A 166 -36.05 -2.67 -19.72
CA ASN A 166 -36.30 -2.44 -21.14
C ASN A 166 -35.74 -1.08 -21.64
N ILE A 167 -34.42 -0.95 -21.59
CA ILE A 167 -33.68 0.28 -21.92
C ILE A 167 -32.52 0.01 -22.88
N THR A 168 -31.76 1.03 -23.32
CA THR A 168 -30.52 0.85 -24.11
C THR A 168 -29.24 1.08 -23.30
N GLY A 169 -29.36 1.62 -22.09
CA GLY A 169 -28.24 1.86 -21.18
C GLY A 169 -28.60 2.75 -19.99
N THR A 170 -29.48 3.73 -20.19
CA THR A 170 -30.01 4.61 -19.14
C THR A 170 -31.53 4.58 -19.10
N TYR A 171 -32.11 5.13 -18.04
CA TYR A 171 -33.55 5.20 -17.79
C TYR A 171 -34.19 6.48 -18.33
N GLY A 172 -33.42 7.35 -19.01
CA GLY A 172 -33.95 8.56 -19.65
C GLY A 172 -35.03 8.28 -20.70
N ALA A 173 -35.08 7.05 -21.23
CA ALA A 173 -36.16 6.55 -22.08
C ALA A 173 -36.27 5.02 -21.95
N TYR A 174 -37.40 4.46 -22.38
CA TYR A 174 -37.62 3.01 -22.52
C TYR A 174 -37.87 2.64 -23.99
N LEU A 175 -37.61 1.38 -24.35
CA LEU A 175 -37.81 0.89 -25.71
C LEU A 175 -39.30 0.65 -26.00
N LYS A 176 -39.72 0.92 -27.25
CA LYS A 176 -41.09 0.66 -27.72
C LYS A 176 -41.43 -0.84 -27.81
N HIS A 177 -40.40 -1.68 -27.90
CA HIS A 177 -40.52 -3.14 -27.91
C HIS A 177 -39.71 -3.70 -26.75
N TRP A 178 -40.15 -4.83 -26.20
CA TRP A 178 -39.46 -5.48 -25.10
C TRP A 178 -38.08 -5.99 -25.50
N ASP A 179 -37.06 -5.55 -24.77
CA ASP A 179 -35.75 -6.19 -24.76
C ASP A 179 -35.90 -7.61 -24.20
N LYS A 180 -35.21 -8.58 -24.82
CA LYS A 180 -35.19 -9.99 -24.41
C LYS A 180 -34.87 -10.17 -22.92
N ARG A 181 -34.03 -9.31 -22.35
CA ARG A 181 -33.65 -9.39 -20.94
C ARG A 181 -34.81 -9.09 -19.97
N THR A 182 -35.82 -8.36 -20.42
CA THR A 182 -37.01 -8.01 -19.61
C THR A 182 -37.82 -9.24 -19.18
N PHE A 183 -37.70 -10.34 -19.92
CA PHE A 183 -38.40 -11.59 -19.65
C PHE A 183 -37.63 -12.54 -18.73
N LYS A 184 -36.39 -12.20 -18.36
CA LYS A 184 -35.65 -12.96 -17.35
C LYS A 184 -36.28 -12.74 -15.98
N ASP A 185 -36.11 -13.73 -15.12
CA ASP A 185 -36.49 -13.61 -13.72
C ASP A 185 -35.51 -12.65 -13.02
N PHE A 186 -36.06 -11.81 -12.16
CA PHE A 186 -35.27 -10.84 -11.42
C PHE A 186 -34.39 -11.54 -10.38
N GLU A 187 -33.09 -11.27 -10.45
CA GLU A 187 -32.09 -11.70 -9.47
C GLU A 187 -31.37 -10.46 -8.93
N MET A 188 -31.17 -10.42 -7.62
CA MET A 188 -30.36 -9.39 -6.96
C MET A 188 -28.88 -9.65 -7.23
N ALA A 189 -28.13 -8.58 -7.47
CA ALA A 189 -26.69 -8.69 -7.65
C ALA A 189 -26.00 -9.10 -6.33
N ARG A 190 -25.16 -10.14 -6.39
CA ARG A 190 -24.26 -10.49 -5.29
C ARG A 190 -23.00 -9.62 -5.41
N LEU A 191 -22.83 -8.68 -4.49
CA LEU A 191 -21.77 -7.67 -4.57
C LEU A 191 -20.49 -8.16 -3.89
N GLU A 192 -19.36 -7.94 -4.56
CA GLU A 192 -18.05 -8.18 -3.95
C GLU A 192 -17.67 -7.08 -2.96
N VAL A 193 -17.20 -7.52 -1.79
CA VAL A 193 -16.73 -6.66 -0.71
C VAL A 193 -15.27 -7.00 -0.46
N THR A 194 -14.40 -6.02 -0.62
CA THR A 194 -12.97 -6.15 -0.32
C THR A 194 -12.70 -5.61 1.08
N ASP A 195 -12.10 -6.42 1.94
CA ASP A 195 -11.55 -5.96 3.22
C ASP A 195 -10.17 -5.34 2.99
N ASN A 196 -10.03 -4.03 3.24
CA ASN A 196 -8.74 -3.36 3.24
C ASN A 196 -8.27 -3.01 4.67
N LYS A 197 -9.02 -3.39 5.70
CA LYS A 197 -8.79 -3.08 7.12
C LYS A 197 -8.66 -1.58 7.45
N LYS A 198 -9.22 -0.70 6.61
CA LYS A 198 -9.21 0.76 6.78
C LYS A 198 -10.61 1.32 6.99
N ASN A 199 -10.71 2.53 7.53
CA ASN A 199 -11.98 3.18 7.85
C ASN A 199 -12.56 3.91 6.63
N ASN A 200 -12.97 3.14 5.63
CA ASN A 200 -13.57 3.71 4.42
C ASN A 200 -14.91 4.39 4.75
N LYS A 201 -15.27 5.44 4.01
CA LYS A 201 -16.56 6.13 4.18
C LYS A 201 -17.19 6.47 2.84
N SER A 202 -18.51 6.35 2.77
CA SER A 202 -19.30 6.81 1.62
C SER A 202 -20.24 7.94 2.04
N TYR A 203 -20.41 8.93 1.16
CA TYR A 203 -21.24 10.12 1.39
C TYR A 203 -22.27 10.32 0.27
N ASN A 204 -23.39 10.94 0.61
CA ASN A 204 -24.41 11.39 -0.34
C ASN A 204 -24.60 12.90 -0.22
N LYS A 205 -23.62 13.67 -0.70
CA LYS A 205 -23.60 15.13 -0.61
C LYS A 205 -23.19 15.77 -1.93
N ASP A 206 -23.49 17.05 -2.06
CA ASP A 206 -22.88 17.90 -3.08
C ASP A 206 -21.35 17.94 -2.89
N ALA A 207 -20.60 17.76 -3.97
CA ALA A 207 -19.14 17.65 -3.93
C ALA A 207 -18.46 18.94 -3.43
N ASN A 208 -18.94 20.12 -3.84
CA ASN A 208 -18.41 21.42 -3.41
C ASN A 208 -18.71 21.73 -1.94
N LYS A 209 -19.79 21.16 -1.40
CA LYS A 209 -20.06 21.19 0.05
C LYS A 209 -19.16 20.21 0.81
N LEU A 210 -19.11 18.96 0.39
CA LEU A 210 -18.37 17.90 1.10
C LEU A 210 -16.86 18.14 1.12
N ILE A 211 -16.27 18.68 0.04
CA ILE A 211 -14.82 18.87 -0.04
C ILE A 211 -14.25 19.79 1.07
N GLN A 212 -15.10 20.64 1.68
CA GLN A 212 -14.72 21.51 2.78
C GLN A 212 -14.56 20.76 4.11
N GLU A 213 -15.25 19.62 4.24
CA GLU A 213 -15.28 18.75 5.42
C GLU A 213 -14.18 17.68 5.38
N LEU A 214 -13.55 17.44 4.23
CA LEU A 214 -12.57 16.39 4.01
C LEU A 214 -11.14 16.93 3.86
N ASP A 215 -10.18 16.17 4.35
CA ASP A 215 -8.75 16.29 4.04
C ASP A 215 -8.18 14.90 3.71
N GLY A 216 -7.01 14.88 3.07
CA GLY A 216 -6.37 13.62 2.71
C GLY A 216 -5.20 13.79 1.74
N ASP A 217 -4.78 12.67 1.15
CA ASP A 217 -3.56 12.63 0.34
C ASP A 217 -3.87 12.74 -1.15
N ILE A 218 -4.85 11.98 -1.63
CA ILE A 218 -5.20 11.90 -3.06
C ILE A 218 -6.68 12.25 -3.25
N LEU A 219 -6.96 13.30 -4.01
CA LEU A 219 -8.29 13.64 -4.49
C LEU A 219 -8.42 13.31 -5.98
N TYR A 220 -9.31 12.38 -6.30
CA TYR A 220 -9.69 12.04 -7.65
C TYR A 220 -10.99 12.73 -8.03
N LEU A 221 -10.98 13.37 -9.19
CA LEU A 221 -12.08 14.13 -9.76
C LEU A 221 -12.48 13.50 -11.11
N ASP A 222 -13.74 13.10 -11.21
CA ASP A 222 -14.40 12.73 -12.46
C ASP A 222 -15.76 13.42 -12.57
N PRO A 223 -15.80 14.76 -12.65
CA PRO A 223 -17.05 15.49 -12.73
C PRO A 223 -17.75 15.22 -14.07
N PRO A 224 -19.08 15.44 -14.14
CA PRO A 224 -19.77 15.51 -15.42
C PRO A 224 -19.06 16.47 -16.39
N TYR A 225 -18.77 16.00 -17.60
CA TYR A 225 -18.05 16.80 -18.61
C TYR A 225 -18.97 17.39 -19.68
N ASN A 226 -20.23 16.98 -19.75
CA ASN A 226 -21.19 17.47 -20.75
C ASN A 226 -22.45 18.03 -20.09
N SER A 227 -23.33 18.64 -20.90
CA SER A 227 -24.54 19.29 -20.43
C SER A 227 -25.66 18.35 -19.97
N ARG A 228 -25.46 17.02 -20.00
CA ARG A 228 -26.46 16.05 -19.58
C ARG A 228 -26.45 15.90 -18.07
N GLN A 229 -27.56 16.27 -17.45
CA GLN A 229 -27.82 15.97 -16.05
C GLN A 229 -27.97 14.46 -15.86
N TYR A 230 -27.37 13.90 -14.80
CA TYR A 230 -27.39 12.45 -14.55
C TYR A 230 -28.71 11.99 -13.92
N ALA A 231 -29.29 12.79 -13.02
CA ALA A 231 -30.57 12.49 -12.36
C ALA A 231 -31.69 12.03 -13.32
N PRO A 232 -31.99 12.74 -14.43
CA PRO A 232 -33.02 12.29 -15.38
C PRO A 232 -32.66 11.00 -16.12
N ASN A 233 -31.38 10.65 -16.24
CA ASN A 233 -30.92 9.42 -16.89
C ASN A 233 -30.99 8.20 -15.97
N TYR A 234 -31.06 8.39 -14.66
CA TYR A 234 -31.10 7.31 -13.66
C TYR A 234 -32.31 7.40 -12.74
N HIS A 235 -33.32 8.18 -13.12
CA HIS A 235 -34.48 8.49 -12.28
C HIS A 235 -35.19 7.25 -11.72
N LEU A 236 -35.34 6.18 -12.50
CA LEU A 236 -35.98 4.95 -12.00
C LEU A 236 -35.16 4.27 -10.90
N LEU A 237 -33.84 4.17 -11.05
CA LEU A 237 -32.98 3.62 -9.99
C LEU A 237 -32.98 4.50 -8.75
N GLU A 238 -33.00 5.82 -8.93
CA GLU A 238 -33.12 6.78 -7.83
C GLU A 238 -34.46 6.61 -7.09
N THR A 239 -35.57 6.44 -7.82
CA THR A 239 -36.89 6.13 -7.25
C THR A 239 -36.91 4.80 -6.51
N ILE A 240 -36.33 3.73 -7.06
CA ILE A 240 -36.24 2.43 -6.38
C ILE A 240 -35.38 2.54 -5.10
N SER A 241 -34.31 3.31 -5.17
CA SER A 241 -33.36 3.45 -4.07
C SER A 241 -33.92 4.24 -2.90
N LYS A 242 -34.53 5.41 -3.16
CA LYS A 242 -35.17 6.25 -2.13
C LYS A 242 -36.51 5.68 -1.67
N TYR A 243 -37.26 5.11 -2.59
CA TYR A 243 -38.58 4.52 -2.38
C TYR A 243 -39.54 5.44 -1.60
N ASP A 244 -39.54 6.72 -1.99
CA ASP A 244 -40.18 7.83 -1.30
C ASP A 244 -41.46 8.33 -2.00
N PHE A 245 -42.01 7.53 -2.92
CA PHE A 245 -43.30 7.78 -3.58
C PHE A 245 -43.41 9.19 -4.19
N PRO A 246 -42.42 9.63 -4.99
CA PRO A 246 -42.39 11.01 -5.48
C PRO A 246 -43.50 11.27 -6.48
N GLU A 247 -43.90 12.54 -6.62
CA GLU A 247 -44.66 12.96 -7.79
C GLU A 247 -43.81 12.78 -9.06
N ILE A 248 -44.41 12.19 -10.08
CA ILE A 248 -43.74 11.89 -11.35
C ILE A 248 -44.45 12.58 -12.52
N HIS A 249 -43.68 12.98 -13.53
CA HIS A 249 -44.19 13.71 -14.68
C HIS A 249 -43.69 13.13 -16.01
N GLY A 250 -44.41 13.49 -17.07
CA GLY A 250 -44.06 13.15 -18.44
C GLY A 250 -44.20 11.67 -18.80
N VAL A 251 -43.90 11.37 -20.07
CA VAL A 251 -44.01 10.02 -20.65
C VAL A 251 -43.10 9.03 -19.94
N THR A 252 -41.93 9.46 -19.46
CA THR A 252 -40.94 8.62 -18.80
C THR A 252 -41.18 8.45 -17.31
N GLY A 253 -42.09 9.22 -16.69
CA GLY A 253 -42.38 9.10 -15.26
C GLY A 253 -41.23 9.59 -14.40
N MET A 254 -40.67 10.73 -14.78
CA MET A 254 -39.49 11.29 -14.13
C MET A 254 -39.89 11.94 -12.81
N ARG A 255 -39.11 11.67 -11.75
CA ARG A 255 -39.22 12.41 -10.48
C ARG A 255 -38.58 13.80 -10.61
N SER A 256 -39.00 14.75 -9.79
CA SER A 256 -38.31 16.06 -9.73
C SER A 256 -36.83 15.88 -9.38
N TYR A 257 -35.98 16.69 -10.02
CA TYR A 257 -34.53 16.67 -9.85
C TYR A 257 -33.95 18.09 -9.75
N ASP A 258 -34.77 19.10 -9.48
CA ASP A 258 -34.31 20.50 -9.43
C ASP A 258 -33.18 20.70 -8.42
N ASP A 259 -33.27 20.06 -7.26
CA ASP A 259 -32.23 20.07 -6.22
C ASP A 259 -30.99 19.23 -6.56
N LEU A 260 -31.02 18.47 -7.66
CA LEU A 260 -29.95 17.58 -8.12
C LEU A 260 -29.25 18.11 -9.38
N LYS A 261 -29.59 19.32 -9.83
CA LYS A 261 -28.92 19.97 -10.96
C LYS A 261 -27.47 20.26 -10.59
N SER A 262 -26.53 19.67 -11.34
CA SER A 262 -25.11 19.89 -11.12
C SER A 262 -24.62 21.11 -11.89
N PRO A 263 -23.91 22.05 -11.25
CA PRO A 263 -23.26 23.17 -11.96
C PRO A 263 -22.15 22.70 -12.91
N PHE A 264 -21.62 21.48 -12.70
CA PHE A 264 -20.65 20.87 -13.62
C PHE A 264 -21.26 20.51 -15.00
N CYS A 265 -22.60 20.44 -15.09
CA CYS A 265 -23.32 20.25 -16.35
C CYS A 265 -23.76 21.57 -17.01
N ILE A 266 -23.39 22.74 -16.45
CA ILE A 266 -23.84 24.05 -16.94
C ILE A 266 -22.63 24.85 -17.42
N LYS A 267 -22.56 25.16 -18.73
CA LYS A 267 -21.38 25.79 -19.36
C LYS A 267 -20.96 27.13 -18.73
N SER A 268 -21.92 27.92 -18.25
CA SER A 268 -21.65 29.20 -17.59
C SER A 268 -21.15 29.05 -16.14
N GLU A 269 -21.38 27.91 -15.50
CA GLU A 269 -21.12 27.70 -14.07
C GLU A 269 -19.94 26.74 -13.82
N VAL A 270 -19.67 25.82 -14.74
CA VAL A 270 -18.69 24.73 -14.57
C VAL A 270 -17.30 25.20 -14.16
N CYS A 271 -16.78 26.29 -14.75
CA CYS A 271 -15.47 26.82 -14.38
C CYS A 271 -15.46 27.36 -12.95
N GLY A 272 -16.51 28.07 -12.53
CA GLY A 272 -16.62 28.60 -11.18
C GLY A 272 -16.80 27.49 -10.13
N ALA A 273 -17.61 26.48 -10.45
CA ALA A 273 -17.79 25.32 -9.58
C ALA A 273 -16.49 24.50 -9.43
N PHE A 274 -15.75 24.29 -10.52
CA PHE A 274 -14.46 23.62 -10.48
C PHE A 274 -13.42 24.42 -9.68
N GLU A 275 -13.31 25.73 -9.92
CA GLU A 275 -12.40 26.61 -9.18
C GLU A 275 -12.71 26.63 -7.68
N ASP A 276 -13.99 26.74 -7.31
CA ASP A 276 -14.44 26.68 -5.92
C ASP A 276 -14.02 25.35 -5.25
N LEU A 277 -14.23 24.22 -5.92
CA LEU A 277 -13.84 22.90 -5.43
C LEU A 277 -12.32 22.80 -5.20
N ILE A 278 -11.53 23.20 -6.20
CA ILE A 278 -10.06 23.12 -6.14
C ILE A 278 -9.50 24.06 -5.05
N SER A 279 -10.05 25.26 -4.91
CA SER A 279 -9.59 26.23 -3.92
C SER A 279 -9.77 25.71 -2.49
N LYS A 280 -10.90 25.05 -2.22
CA LYS A 280 -11.28 24.51 -0.89
C LYS A 280 -10.70 23.13 -0.59
N ALA A 281 -10.26 22.40 -1.60
CA ALA A 281 -9.71 21.05 -1.45
C ALA A 281 -8.49 21.01 -0.53
N LYS A 282 -8.57 20.22 0.55
CA LYS A 282 -7.47 19.99 1.49
C LYS A 282 -6.73 18.68 1.20
N PHE A 283 -6.39 18.45 -0.07
CA PHE A 283 -5.72 17.24 -0.54
C PHE A 283 -4.37 17.55 -1.18
N SER A 284 -3.33 16.79 -0.82
CA SER A 284 -1.96 17.03 -1.29
C SER A 284 -1.79 16.79 -2.79
N ASN A 285 -2.52 15.82 -3.34
CA ASN A 285 -2.46 15.44 -4.75
C ASN A 285 -3.86 15.51 -5.36
N ILE A 286 -4.01 16.21 -6.48
CA ILE A 286 -5.27 16.29 -7.23
C ILE A 286 -5.08 15.64 -8.59
N ILE A 287 -5.96 14.69 -8.91
CA ILE A 287 -6.03 14.03 -10.22
C ILE A 287 -7.41 14.31 -10.78
N LEU A 288 -7.47 14.83 -12.01
CA LEU A 288 -8.73 15.06 -12.73
C LEU A 288 -8.73 14.24 -14.01
N SER A 289 -9.77 13.43 -14.24
CA SER A 289 -10.07 12.87 -15.55
C SER A 289 -11.14 13.73 -16.24
N TYR A 290 -10.87 14.17 -17.46
CA TYR A 290 -11.80 15.01 -18.21
C TYR A 290 -11.68 14.81 -19.72
N SER A 291 -12.81 14.73 -20.41
CA SER A 291 -12.85 14.54 -21.86
C SER A 291 -12.55 15.84 -22.61
N THR A 292 -11.89 15.74 -23.77
CA THR A 292 -11.67 16.89 -24.68
C THR A 292 -12.96 17.47 -25.27
N ASP A 293 -14.05 16.71 -25.27
CA ASP A 293 -15.40 17.18 -25.65
C ASP A 293 -16.14 17.83 -24.46
N GLY A 294 -15.40 18.18 -23.41
CA GLY A 294 -15.96 18.70 -22.17
C GLY A 294 -16.32 20.18 -22.21
N LEU A 295 -17.11 20.64 -21.24
CA LEU A 295 -17.53 22.05 -21.13
C LEU A 295 -16.38 23.01 -20.74
N MET A 296 -15.28 22.48 -20.20
CA MET A 296 -14.08 23.24 -19.83
C MET A 296 -12.96 22.92 -20.80
N SER A 297 -12.22 23.95 -21.25
CA SER A 297 -11.03 23.73 -22.07
C SER A 297 -9.83 23.35 -21.20
N SER A 298 -8.86 22.65 -21.79
CA SER A 298 -7.64 22.24 -21.09
C SER A 298 -6.87 23.44 -20.51
N GLU A 299 -6.86 24.59 -21.21
CA GLU A 299 -6.17 25.80 -20.76
C GLU A 299 -6.83 26.39 -19.51
N LYS A 300 -8.16 26.35 -19.42
CA LYS A 300 -8.89 26.80 -18.23
C LYS A 300 -8.64 25.86 -17.05
N ILE A 301 -8.66 24.56 -17.29
CA ILE A 301 -8.35 23.55 -16.27
C ILE A 301 -6.93 23.76 -15.74
N GLU A 302 -5.95 23.87 -16.64
CA GLU A 302 -4.55 24.14 -16.30
C GLU A 302 -4.40 25.42 -15.47
N GLY A 303 -4.99 26.52 -15.93
CA GLY A 303 -4.93 27.81 -15.22
C GLY A 303 -5.48 27.72 -13.80
N ILE A 304 -6.62 27.03 -13.60
CA ILE A 304 -7.21 26.85 -12.27
C ILE A 304 -6.33 25.94 -11.40
N LEU A 305 -5.84 24.81 -11.93
CA LEU A 305 -5.00 23.89 -11.16
C LEU A 305 -3.68 24.55 -10.72
N LYS A 306 -3.00 25.27 -11.63
CA LYS A 306 -1.77 25.99 -11.33
C LYS A 306 -1.98 27.14 -10.35
N LYS A 307 -3.12 27.83 -10.41
CA LYS A 307 -3.47 28.92 -9.48
C LYS A 307 -3.51 28.47 -8.01
N TYR A 308 -3.91 27.23 -7.75
CA TYR A 308 -4.07 26.69 -6.38
C TYR A 308 -3.10 25.56 -6.03
N GLY A 309 -2.19 25.21 -6.95
CA GLY A 309 -1.21 24.14 -6.80
C GLY A 309 0.22 24.63 -7.01
N VAL A 310 1.17 23.70 -6.95
CA VAL A 310 2.58 23.94 -7.27
C VAL A 310 2.73 23.85 -8.78
N GLU A 311 2.96 24.98 -9.45
CA GLU A 311 2.94 25.07 -10.91
C GLU A 311 3.87 24.06 -11.60
N GLU A 312 5.07 23.84 -11.06
CA GLU A 312 6.08 22.93 -11.59
C GLU A 312 5.67 21.44 -11.49
N SER A 313 4.69 21.14 -10.63
CA SER A 313 4.16 19.77 -10.48
C SER A 313 3.10 19.41 -11.51
N TYR A 314 2.60 20.40 -12.27
CA TYR A 314 1.52 20.19 -13.23
C TYR A 314 1.93 19.20 -14.32
N LYS A 315 1.09 18.20 -14.56
CA LYS A 315 1.22 17.27 -15.69
C LYS A 315 -0.14 17.01 -16.34
N MET A 316 -0.13 16.85 -17.66
CA MET A 316 -1.30 16.44 -18.43
C MET A 316 -0.96 15.21 -19.26
N TYR A 317 -1.82 14.20 -19.18
CA TYR A 317 -1.69 12.93 -19.87
C TYR A 317 -2.84 12.77 -20.86
N SER A 318 -2.55 12.62 -22.15
CA SER A 318 -3.57 12.43 -23.18
C SER A 318 -3.73 10.96 -23.53
N ILE A 319 -4.93 10.42 -23.30
CA ILE A 319 -5.26 9.01 -23.55
C ILE A 319 -6.25 8.94 -24.71
N PRO A 320 -5.93 8.23 -25.80
CA PRO A 320 -6.85 8.08 -26.92
C PRO A 320 -8.14 7.40 -26.47
N TYR A 321 -9.28 8.04 -26.71
CA TYR A 321 -10.60 7.54 -26.31
C TYR A 321 -11.48 7.32 -27.56
N ARG A 322 -11.86 6.06 -27.82
CA ARG A 322 -12.83 5.75 -28.88
C ARG A 322 -14.25 5.96 -28.35
N GLN A 323 -14.99 6.93 -28.89
CA GLN A 323 -16.43 7.02 -28.65
C GLN A 323 -17.16 5.74 -29.14
N TYR A 324 -18.20 5.35 -28.41
CA TYR A 324 -19.18 4.38 -28.87
C TYR A 324 -19.99 5.00 -30.02
N MET A 325 -19.72 4.58 -31.25
CA MET A 325 -20.40 5.05 -32.46
C MET A 325 -21.79 4.41 -32.59
N SER A 326 -22.86 5.19 -32.44
CA SER A 326 -24.16 4.80 -33.01
C SER A 326 -24.08 4.92 -34.53
N LYS A 327 -24.56 3.90 -35.25
CA LYS A 327 -24.41 3.74 -36.71
C LYS A 327 -24.56 5.04 -37.52
N LYS A 328 -23.56 5.27 -38.39
CA LYS A 328 -23.45 6.25 -39.48
C LYS A 328 -23.38 7.73 -39.10
N THR A 329 -22.15 8.26 -38.94
CA THR A 329 -21.72 9.52 -39.59
C THR A 329 -20.19 9.66 -39.59
N LYS A 330 -19.70 10.62 -40.40
CA LYS A 330 -18.35 10.83 -40.99
C LYS A 330 -17.14 10.63 -40.05
N GLN A 331 -15.99 10.32 -40.65
CA GLN A 331 -14.66 10.43 -40.05
C GLN A 331 -14.52 11.79 -39.33
N THR A 332 -14.45 11.78 -38.00
CA THR A 332 -14.13 12.95 -37.19
C THR A 332 -13.08 12.58 -36.15
N GLU A 333 -12.33 13.60 -35.75
CA GLU A 333 -11.08 13.63 -34.98
C GLU A 333 -11.00 12.64 -33.81
N CYS A 334 -9.78 12.16 -33.53
CA CYS A 334 -9.51 11.28 -32.40
C CYS A 334 -9.80 12.07 -31.09
N LEU A 335 -10.83 11.67 -30.35
CA LEU A 335 -11.13 12.25 -29.04
C LEU A 335 -10.18 11.69 -27.99
N TYR A 336 -9.82 12.51 -27.00
CA TYR A 336 -8.93 12.10 -25.92
C TYR A 336 -9.65 12.23 -24.57
N GLU A 337 -9.30 11.35 -23.65
CA GLU A 337 -9.46 11.62 -22.23
C GLU A 337 -8.15 12.23 -21.73
N HIS A 338 -8.23 13.41 -21.13
CA HIS A 338 -7.09 14.02 -20.46
C HIS A 338 -7.13 13.68 -18.97
N ILE A 339 -6.01 13.18 -18.46
CA ILE A 339 -5.79 13.07 -17.01
C ILE A 339 -4.82 14.18 -16.62
N PHE A 340 -5.27 15.07 -15.75
CA PHE A 340 -4.46 16.15 -15.20
C PHE A 340 -3.99 15.76 -13.80
N TYR A 341 -2.77 16.17 -13.45
CA TYR A 341 -2.20 16.04 -12.12
C TYR A 341 -1.67 17.40 -11.65
N ILE A 342 -1.88 17.72 -10.38
CA ILE A 342 -1.25 18.83 -9.69
C ILE A 342 -1.03 18.47 -8.21
N LYS A 343 0.11 18.89 -7.65
CA LYS A 343 0.39 18.86 -6.22
C LYS A 343 -0.09 20.16 -5.58
N LYS A 344 -0.75 20.11 -4.42
CA LYS A 344 -1.03 21.31 -3.60
C LYS A 344 -0.02 21.43 -2.46
N ASN A 345 0.39 22.67 -2.18
CA ASN A 345 1.26 22.97 -1.04
C ASN A 345 0.43 23.04 0.24
N ILE A 346 0.00 21.88 0.73
CA ILE A 346 -0.75 21.76 1.97
C ILE A 346 0.21 21.21 3.02
N PRO A 347 0.42 21.93 4.15
CA PRO A 347 1.15 21.38 5.28
C PRO A 347 0.47 20.08 5.67
N ARG A 348 1.19 18.97 5.59
CA ARG A 348 0.64 17.66 5.95
C ARG A 348 0.10 17.78 7.37
N LYS A 349 -1.23 17.69 7.52
CA LYS A 349 -1.78 17.33 8.83
C LYS A 349 -1.27 15.93 9.07
N LEU A 350 -0.34 15.78 10.00
CA LEU A 350 -0.04 14.49 10.60
C LEU A 350 -1.28 14.07 11.40
N SER A 351 -2.36 13.69 10.71
CA SER A 351 -3.47 12.96 11.30
C SER A 351 -2.99 11.53 11.45
N PHE A 352 -2.24 11.30 12.54
CA PHE A 352 -2.13 9.97 13.11
C PHE A 352 -3.50 9.66 13.73
N ASP A 353 -4.41 9.12 12.93
CA ASP A 353 -5.54 8.40 13.48
C ASP A 353 -4.96 7.15 14.14
N PHE A 354 -4.85 7.23 15.46
CA PHE A 354 -4.62 6.13 16.36
C PHE A 354 -5.62 5.01 16.00
N ILE A 355 -5.16 4.00 15.26
CA ILE A 355 -5.69 2.66 15.50
C ILE A 355 -5.18 2.29 16.87
N GLY A 356 -6.05 2.50 17.86
CA GLY A 356 -6.11 1.80 19.14
C GLY A 356 -4.78 1.63 19.86
N THR A 357 -4.72 2.19 21.06
CA THR A 357 -4.00 1.57 22.17
C THR A 357 -4.41 0.09 22.30
N SER A 358 -3.71 -0.77 21.58
CA SER A 358 -3.61 -2.20 21.82
C SER A 358 -2.16 -2.52 21.51
N ASN A 359 -1.45 -3.01 22.53
CA ASN A 359 -0.05 -3.41 22.53
C ASN A 359 0.28 -4.57 21.56
N ASP A 360 -0.52 -4.79 20.51
CA ASP A 360 -0.41 -5.91 19.60
C ASP A 360 -0.37 -5.43 18.15
N ILE A 361 0.70 -4.72 17.78
CA ILE A 361 1.19 -4.83 16.41
C ILE A 361 1.77 -6.23 16.29
N ASN A 362 0.93 -7.20 15.94
CA ASN A 362 1.41 -8.42 15.30
C ASN A 362 1.63 -8.07 13.83
N PRO A 363 2.88 -7.80 13.39
CA PRO A 363 3.15 -7.77 11.96
C PRO A 363 2.65 -9.10 11.38
N ILE A 364 2.02 -9.06 10.21
CA ILE A 364 1.77 -10.26 9.40
C ILE A 364 3.15 -10.74 8.94
N ILE A 365 3.90 -11.33 9.87
CA ILE A 365 5.06 -12.16 9.63
C ILE A 365 4.46 -13.50 9.26
N THR A 366 4.54 -13.85 7.99
CA THR A 366 4.50 -15.26 7.63
C THR A 366 5.67 -15.94 8.35
N ASP A 367 5.35 -16.64 9.45
CA ASP A 367 6.28 -17.21 10.42
C ASP A 367 7.02 -18.42 9.87
N THR A 368 7.83 -18.20 8.83
CA THR A 368 8.59 -19.27 8.17
C THR A 368 10.10 -19.14 8.38
N LYS A 369 10.60 -18.10 9.07
CA LYS A 369 12.04 -17.89 9.30
C LYS A 369 12.35 -17.73 10.79
N LYS A 370 13.07 -18.71 11.33
CA LYS A 370 13.52 -18.75 12.74
C LYS A 370 14.40 -17.55 13.17
N TYR A 371 15.12 -16.92 12.23
CA TYR A 371 16.05 -15.81 12.51
C TYR A 371 15.80 -14.61 11.60
N ILE A 372 16.02 -13.40 12.14
CA ILE A 372 15.90 -12.13 11.41
C ILE A 372 17.19 -11.85 10.65
N LYS A 373 17.07 -11.59 9.36
CA LYS A 373 18.21 -11.26 8.50
C LYS A 373 18.41 -9.75 8.47
N SER A 374 19.66 -9.31 8.52
CA SER A 374 20.01 -7.92 8.22
C SER A 374 19.48 -7.51 6.82
N PRO A 375 18.97 -6.27 6.68
CA PRO A 375 18.57 -5.73 5.37
C PRO A 375 19.78 -5.52 4.46
N MET A 376 20.99 -5.56 5.01
CA MET A 376 22.25 -5.35 4.32
C MET A 376 22.89 -6.66 3.85
N ASN A 377 23.52 -6.62 2.68
CA ASN A 377 24.39 -7.70 2.24
C ASN A 377 25.84 -7.41 2.65
N TYR A 378 26.18 -7.78 3.89
CA TYR A 378 27.51 -7.58 4.46
C TYR A 378 28.38 -8.84 4.26
N ILE A 379 29.61 -8.66 3.78
CA ILE A 379 30.54 -9.76 3.53
C ILE A 379 30.90 -10.43 4.86
N GLY A 380 30.86 -11.77 4.91
CA GLY A 380 31.13 -12.52 6.15
C GLY A 380 29.93 -12.65 7.10
N GLY A 381 28.76 -12.11 6.75
CA GLY A 381 27.58 -12.11 7.62
C GLY A 381 27.15 -13.52 8.09
N LYS A 382 27.05 -13.67 9.42
CA LYS A 382 26.82 -14.96 10.10
C LYS A 382 25.38 -15.48 10.11
N TYR A 383 24.48 -14.89 9.31
CA TYR A 383 23.04 -15.25 9.31
C TYR A 383 22.79 -16.76 9.15
N LYS A 384 23.52 -17.42 8.24
CA LYS A 384 23.41 -18.87 8.00
C LYS A 384 24.01 -19.73 9.11
N LEU A 385 24.93 -19.18 9.91
CA LEU A 385 25.60 -19.84 11.02
C LEU A 385 24.90 -19.61 12.37
N LEU A 386 23.94 -18.69 12.46
CA LEU A 386 23.14 -18.47 13.67
C LEU A 386 22.57 -19.75 14.30
N PRO A 387 22.04 -20.74 13.54
CA PRO A 387 21.56 -21.99 14.14
C PRO A 387 22.63 -22.80 14.88
N GLN A 388 23.92 -22.60 14.57
CA GLN A 388 25.04 -23.29 15.18
C GLN A 388 25.72 -22.44 16.25
N ILE A 389 25.78 -21.11 16.07
CA ILE A 389 26.44 -20.19 17.01
C ILE A 389 25.57 -19.95 18.26
N LEU A 390 24.31 -19.55 18.07
CA LEU A 390 23.44 -19.12 19.18
C LEU A 390 23.21 -20.19 20.26
N PRO A 391 23.09 -21.50 19.96
CA PRO A 391 22.96 -22.53 21.00
C PRO A 391 24.17 -22.66 21.94
N HIS A 392 25.32 -22.11 21.56
CA HIS A 392 26.51 -22.09 22.41
C HIS A 392 26.61 -20.83 23.26
N PHE A 393 25.76 -19.82 23.02
CA PHE A 393 25.72 -18.65 23.89
C PHE A 393 25.04 -18.98 25.22
N PRO A 394 25.38 -18.28 26.30
CA PRO A 394 24.72 -18.50 27.58
C PRO A 394 23.23 -18.15 27.52
N ASN A 395 22.41 -18.87 28.27
CA ASN A 395 20.96 -18.63 28.33
C ASN A 395 20.61 -17.23 28.85
N TYR A 396 21.44 -16.69 29.74
CA TYR A 396 21.29 -15.34 30.29
C TYR A 396 22.54 -14.50 29.96
N ILE A 397 22.30 -13.32 29.40
CA ILE A 397 23.32 -12.34 29.05
C ILE A 397 22.83 -10.97 29.55
N GLY A 398 23.59 -10.35 30.46
CA GLY A 398 23.34 -8.98 30.90
C GLY A 398 23.58 -8.01 29.74
N THR A 399 24.84 -7.86 29.35
CA THR A 399 25.31 -7.04 28.23
C THR A 399 25.93 -7.95 27.17
N PHE A 400 25.40 -7.89 25.96
CA PHE A 400 26.01 -8.53 24.79
C PHE A 400 26.79 -7.50 23.99
N VAL A 401 28.09 -7.72 23.80
CA VAL A 401 28.96 -6.85 23.01
C VAL A 401 29.27 -7.55 21.69
N ASP A 402 28.70 -7.06 20.60
CA ASP A 402 29.06 -7.46 19.24
C ASP A 402 30.23 -6.58 18.77
N LEU A 403 31.46 -7.04 19.01
CA LEU A 403 32.68 -6.23 18.90
C LEU A 403 33.02 -5.84 17.45
N PHE A 404 32.58 -6.67 16.51
CA PHE A 404 32.74 -6.54 15.05
C PHE A 404 31.38 -6.76 14.37
N SER A 405 30.42 -5.91 14.71
CA SER A 405 29.00 -6.12 14.41
C SER A 405 28.69 -6.23 12.92
N GLY A 406 29.45 -5.58 12.04
CA GLY A 406 29.31 -5.64 10.60
C GLY A 406 27.88 -5.39 10.14
N GLY A 407 27.20 -6.43 9.65
CA GLY A 407 25.79 -6.34 9.26
C GLY A 407 24.77 -6.46 10.40
N CYS A 408 25.18 -6.53 11.67
CA CYS A 408 24.33 -6.76 12.86
C CYS A 408 23.49 -8.05 12.81
N ASN A 409 23.92 -9.09 12.06
CA ASN A 409 23.16 -10.34 11.95
C ASN A 409 23.15 -11.14 13.27
N VAL A 410 24.21 -11.07 14.08
CA VAL A 410 24.27 -11.77 15.37
C VAL A 410 23.52 -10.96 16.41
N ALA A 411 23.91 -9.70 16.66
CA ALA A 411 23.25 -8.81 17.60
C ALA A 411 21.71 -8.79 17.49
N ILE A 412 21.14 -8.66 16.28
CA ILE A 412 19.67 -8.60 16.09
C ILE A 412 18.95 -9.89 16.51
N ASN A 413 19.65 -11.01 16.68
CA ASN A 413 19.09 -12.31 17.04
C ASN A 413 19.43 -12.78 18.45
N VAL A 414 20.25 -12.04 19.20
CA VAL A 414 20.57 -12.33 20.60
C VAL A 414 19.53 -11.73 21.54
N ASN A 415 19.25 -12.42 22.63
CA ASN A 415 18.44 -11.90 23.72
C ASN A 415 19.37 -11.51 24.89
N ALA A 416 19.46 -10.22 25.18
CA ALA A 416 20.27 -9.66 26.27
C ALA A 416 19.59 -8.40 26.83
N ASN A 417 19.90 -8.03 28.08
CA ASN A 417 19.31 -6.83 28.70
C ASN A 417 19.83 -5.53 28.05
N LYS A 418 21.08 -5.54 27.61
CA LYS A 418 21.73 -4.47 26.86
C LYS A 418 22.57 -5.06 25.73
N ILE A 419 22.60 -4.40 24.58
CA ILE A 419 23.40 -4.81 23.42
C ILE A 419 24.28 -3.64 23.01
N ILE A 420 25.55 -3.91 22.75
CA ILE A 420 26.51 -2.93 22.23
C ILE A 420 27.00 -3.44 20.89
N CYS A 421 26.70 -2.71 19.81
CA CYS A 421 27.16 -3.02 18.46
C CYS A 421 28.32 -2.08 18.11
N ASN A 422 29.53 -2.63 18.03
CA ASN A 422 30.71 -1.90 17.62
C ASN A 422 31.14 -2.32 16.20
N ASP A 423 31.59 -1.38 15.37
CA ASP A 423 32.28 -1.69 14.11
C ASP A 423 33.23 -0.55 13.76
N ILE A 424 34.36 -0.84 13.11
CA ILE A 424 35.29 0.23 12.72
C ILE A 424 34.73 1.09 11.57
N ASN A 425 33.76 0.56 10.82
CA ASN A 425 33.15 1.27 9.70
C ASN A 425 32.04 2.21 10.18
N GLU A 426 32.42 3.46 10.44
CA GLU A 426 31.53 4.54 10.88
C GLU A 426 30.26 4.67 10.02
N LYS A 427 30.35 4.50 8.70
CA LYS A 427 29.20 4.66 7.79
C LYS A 427 28.14 3.57 7.96
N ILE A 428 28.54 2.42 8.47
CA ILE A 428 27.63 1.31 8.78
C ILE A 428 26.96 1.55 10.14
N ILE A 429 27.71 2.08 11.10
CA ILE A 429 27.21 2.48 12.41
C ILE A 429 26.19 3.62 12.29
N GLU A 430 26.53 4.69 11.56
CA GLU A 430 25.62 5.81 11.26
C GLU A 430 24.30 5.34 10.61
N LEU A 431 24.37 4.31 9.76
CA LEU A 431 23.18 3.71 9.14
C LEU A 431 22.29 2.99 10.15
N PHE A 432 22.87 2.24 11.08
CA PHE A 432 22.08 1.55 12.11
C PHE A 432 21.53 2.52 13.16
N GLU A 433 22.27 3.57 13.50
CA GLU A 433 21.78 4.69 14.31
C GLU A 433 20.59 5.36 13.62
N ALA A 434 20.70 5.69 12.32
CA ALA A 434 19.58 6.23 11.56
C ALA A 434 18.38 5.27 11.51
N PHE A 435 18.60 3.97 11.34
CA PHE A 435 17.51 2.98 11.43
C PHE A 435 16.87 2.93 12.82
N LYS A 436 17.64 3.11 13.89
CA LYS A 436 17.13 3.12 15.26
C LYS A 436 16.36 4.41 15.57
N ASP A 437 16.84 5.55 15.13
CA ASP A 437 16.37 6.86 15.58
C ASP A 437 15.31 7.47 14.65
N THR A 438 15.36 7.17 13.35
CA THR A 438 14.39 7.66 12.36
C THR A 438 13.13 6.81 12.34
N ASP A 439 11.94 7.42 12.24
CA ASP A 439 10.69 6.67 12.15
C ASP A 439 10.68 5.70 10.95
N LEU A 440 10.05 4.54 11.11
CA LEU A 440 10.05 3.50 10.08
C LEU A 440 9.38 3.98 8.78
N CYS A 441 8.30 4.77 8.90
CA CYS A 441 7.63 5.35 7.75
C CYS A 441 8.49 6.41 7.07
N GLU A 442 9.26 7.18 7.85
CA GLU A 442 10.20 8.17 7.32
C GLU A 442 11.37 7.49 6.57
N ILE A 443 11.94 6.41 7.11
CA ILE A 443 12.96 5.61 6.41
C ILE A 443 12.42 5.13 5.06
N LEU A 444 11.21 4.53 5.05
CA LEU A 444 10.59 4.06 3.81
C LEU A 444 10.28 5.20 2.83
N TYR A 445 9.86 6.35 3.35
CA TYR A 445 9.62 7.54 2.55
C TYR A 445 10.91 7.98 1.86
N GLN A 446 11.99 8.20 2.61
CA GLN A 446 13.28 8.63 2.05
C GLN A 446 13.77 7.66 0.97
N ILE A 447 13.67 6.34 1.20
CA ILE A 447 14.04 5.33 0.20
C ILE A 447 13.20 5.47 -1.08
N LYS A 448 11.86 5.54 -0.95
CA LYS A 448 10.94 5.60 -2.10
C LYS A 448 11.06 6.93 -2.86
N ASP A 449 11.25 8.03 -2.14
CA ASP A 449 11.45 9.37 -2.68
C ASP A 449 12.73 9.44 -3.52
N ARG A 450 13.87 8.94 -3.01
CA ARG A 450 15.11 8.86 -3.79
C ARG A 450 15.02 7.95 -5.00
N ILE A 451 14.32 6.82 -4.88
CA ILE A 451 14.06 5.92 -6.02
C ILE A 451 13.31 6.67 -7.11
N PHE A 452 12.30 7.46 -6.73
CA PHE A 452 11.51 8.24 -7.66
C PHE A 452 12.31 9.42 -8.26
N GLU A 453 12.90 10.27 -7.42
CA GLU A 453 13.65 11.48 -7.80
C GLU A 453 14.76 11.19 -8.81
N TYR A 454 15.55 10.13 -8.57
CA TYR A 454 16.66 9.75 -9.45
C TYR A 454 16.27 8.70 -10.48
N GLY A 455 14.99 8.29 -10.54
CA GLY A 455 14.49 7.27 -11.46
C GLY A 455 15.22 5.93 -11.33
N LEU A 456 15.55 5.51 -10.11
CA LEU A 456 16.36 4.32 -9.84
C LEU A 456 15.63 3.05 -10.29
N SER A 457 16.21 2.35 -11.26
CA SER A 457 15.67 1.10 -11.81
C SER A 457 16.80 0.13 -12.13
N LYS A 458 16.45 -1.10 -12.54
CA LYS A 458 17.43 -2.11 -12.98
C LYS A 458 18.24 -1.69 -14.21
N THR A 459 17.76 -0.72 -14.97
CA THR A 459 18.32 -0.32 -16.26
C THR A 459 18.86 1.10 -16.27
N ASN A 460 18.44 1.96 -15.35
CA ASN A 460 18.83 3.37 -15.31
C ASN A 460 20.17 3.60 -14.59
N GLU A 461 21.27 3.34 -15.29
CA GLU A 461 22.62 3.60 -14.76
C GLU A 461 22.90 5.10 -14.55
N GLU A 462 22.34 5.97 -15.38
CA GLU A 462 22.57 7.42 -15.27
C GLU A 462 21.96 7.97 -13.99
N GLY A 463 20.71 7.60 -13.69
CA GLY A 463 20.04 7.92 -12.43
C GLY A 463 20.82 7.43 -11.21
N PHE A 464 21.32 6.19 -11.27
CA PHE A 464 22.19 5.65 -10.22
C PHE A 464 23.48 6.47 -10.03
N LYS A 465 24.15 6.89 -11.11
CA LYS A 465 25.37 7.72 -11.03
C LYS A 465 25.07 9.08 -10.39
N LYS A 466 23.99 9.75 -10.81
CA LYS A 466 23.56 11.03 -10.20
C LYS A 466 23.25 10.87 -8.71
N PHE A 467 22.54 9.81 -8.33
CA PHE A 467 22.22 9.56 -6.93
C PHE A 467 23.47 9.22 -6.10
N ARG A 468 24.42 8.48 -6.67
CA ARG A 468 25.71 8.22 -6.02
C ARG A 468 26.49 9.50 -5.77
N ASP A 469 26.53 10.39 -6.74
CA ASP A 469 27.24 11.67 -6.61
C ASP A 469 26.55 12.55 -5.56
N PHE A 470 25.21 12.54 -5.51
CA PHE A 470 24.42 13.18 -4.46
C PHE A 470 24.74 12.61 -3.07
N TYR A 471 24.69 11.29 -2.89
CA TYR A 471 25.08 10.65 -1.63
C TYR A 471 26.51 11.02 -1.24
N ASN A 472 27.44 11.05 -2.19
CA ASN A 472 28.82 11.42 -1.89
C ASN A 472 28.97 12.87 -1.41
N ALA A 473 28.05 13.76 -1.78
CA ALA A 473 28.00 15.14 -1.28
C ALA A 473 27.27 15.27 0.07
N THR A 474 26.19 14.52 0.30
CA THR A 474 25.31 14.68 1.49
C THR A 474 25.62 13.71 2.63
N LYS A 475 26.17 12.54 2.31
CA LYS A 475 26.46 11.43 3.23
C LYS A 475 25.26 10.97 4.08
N ASN A 476 24.03 11.17 3.62
CA ASN A 476 22.84 10.71 4.35
C ASN A 476 22.85 9.17 4.51
N PRO A 477 22.66 8.62 5.73
CA PRO A 477 22.74 7.18 5.94
C PRO A 477 21.64 6.37 5.24
N ILE A 478 20.40 6.84 5.20
CA ILE A 478 19.30 6.13 4.52
C ILE A 478 19.53 6.11 3.00
N ASP A 479 20.11 7.18 2.45
CA ASP A 479 20.52 7.23 1.05
C ASP A 479 21.61 6.19 0.74
N LEU A 480 22.55 5.95 1.67
CA LEU A 480 23.55 4.90 1.54
C LEU A 480 22.92 3.50 1.39
N TYR A 481 21.91 3.18 2.21
CA TYR A 481 21.17 1.93 2.08
C TYR A 481 20.46 1.84 0.73
N THR A 482 19.76 2.91 0.34
CA THR A 482 19.05 2.99 -0.95
C THR A 482 20.00 2.74 -2.12
N LEU A 483 21.16 3.39 -2.11
CA LEU A 483 22.17 3.26 -3.16
C LEU A 483 22.69 1.82 -3.26
N THR A 484 22.88 1.17 -2.11
CA THR A 484 23.33 -0.23 -2.04
C THR A 484 22.32 -1.18 -2.68
N CYS A 485 21.01 -0.89 -2.59
CA CYS A 485 19.96 -1.71 -3.21
C CYS A 485 20.06 -1.80 -4.74
N TYR A 486 20.70 -0.81 -5.39
CA TYR A 486 20.89 -0.74 -6.84
C TYR A 486 22.34 -0.99 -7.29
N SER A 487 23.22 -1.32 -6.35
CA SER A 487 24.64 -1.53 -6.62
C SER A 487 24.97 -2.98 -7.00
N PHE A 488 26.14 -3.17 -7.61
CA PHE A 488 26.63 -4.50 -7.98
C PHE A 488 26.76 -5.38 -6.72
N ASN A 489 26.11 -6.55 -6.75
CA ASN A 489 26.03 -7.51 -5.64
C ASN A 489 25.50 -6.96 -4.30
N TYR A 490 24.83 -5.80 -4.29
CA TYR A 490 24.30 -5.17 -3.07
C TYR A 490 25.37 -4.89 -1.99
N GLN A 491 26.63 -4.71 -2.37
CA GLN A 491 27.73 -4.54 -1.43
C GLN A 491 27.99 -3.06 -1.12
N PHE A 492 28.51 -2.79 0.07
CA PHE A 492 29.07 -1.48 0.41
C PHE A 492 30.51 -1.42 -0.09
N ARG A 493 30.87 -0.34 -0.79
CA ARG A 493 32.24 -0.12 -1.26
C ARG A 493 32.54 1.37 -1.29
N PHE A 494 33.60 1.74 -0.58
CA PHE A 494 34.11 3.12 -0.52
C PHE A 494 35.50 3.21 -1.15
N ASN A 495 35.91 4.40 -1.57
CA ASN A 495 37.30 4.72 -1.88
C ASN A 495 38.03 5.21 -0.61
N ASN A 496 39.30 5.63 -0.75
CA ASN A 496 40.09 6.15 0.37
C ASN A 496 39.59 7.51 0.89
N ASN A 497 38.78 8.22 0.11
CA ASN A 497 38.13 9.48 0.52
C ASN A 497 36.75 9.23 1.19
N LEU A 498 36.43 7.96 1.53
CA LEU A 498 35.12 7.55 2.05
C LEU A 498 33.94 7.93 1.14
N GLU A 499 34.18 8.01 -0.17
CA GLU A 499 33.13 8.15 -1.17
C GLU A 499 32.70 6.78 -1.67
N TYR A 500 31.40 6.58 -1.77
CA TYR A 500 30.82 5.38 -2.32
C TYR A 500 31.19 5.23 -3.79
N ASN A 501 31.74 4.06 -4.14
CA ASN A 501 32.26 3.79 -5.48
C ASN A 501 31.85 2.42 -6.03
N ASN A 502 30.86 1.75 -5.43
CA ASN A 502 30.37 0.49 -5.98
C ASN A 502 29.72 0.72 -7.37
N PRO A 503 29.99 -0.10 -8.40
CA PRO A 503 29.33 0.03 -9.70
C PRO A 503 27.82 -0.26 -9.65
N PHE A 504 27.11 0.19 -10.68
CA PHE A 504 25.68 -0.08 -10.86
C PHE A 504 25.40 -1.57 -11.09
N GLY A 505 24.39 -2.11 -10.41
CA GLY A 505 23.97 -3.52 -10.49
C GLY A 505 23.06 -3.83 -11.67
N ARG A 506 23.52 -3.54 -12.89
CA ARG A 506 22.73 -3.61 -14.13
C ARG A 506 21.92 -4.91 -14.26
N ASN A 507 20.64 -4.76 -14.57
CA ASN A 507 19.65 -5.82 -14.82
C ASN A 507 19.38 -6.79 -13.65
N ARG A 508 19.99 -6.58 -12.48
CA ARG A 508 19.89 -7.50 -11.34
C ARG A 508 19.42 -6.80 -10.08
N SER A 509 20.05 -5.69 -9.73
CA SER A 509 19.89 -5.04 -8.42
C SER A 509 18.78 -4.01 -8.45
N GLN A 510 17.87 -4.09 -7.47
CA GLN A 510 16.81 -3.12 -7.20
C GLN A 510 16.35 -3.26 -5.75
N PHE A 511 15.77 -2.21 -5.19
CA PHE A 511 14.96 -2.34 -3.98
C PHE A 511 13.71 -3.16 -4.31
N SER A 512 13.57 -4.33 -3.68
CA SER A 512 12.47 -5.29 -3.95
C SER A 512 11.57 -5.45 -2.74
N GLY A 513 10.34 -5.93 -2.93
CA GLY A 513 9.43 -6.21 -1.80
C GLY A 513 10.01 -7.20 -0.77
N ASN A 514 10.96 -8.07 -1.15
CA ASN A 514 11.68 -8.91 -0.19
C ASN A 514 12.67 -8.10 0.66
N MET A 515 13.34 -7.12 0.07
CA MET A 515 14.24 -6.22 0.80
C MET A 515 13.46 -5.30 1.72
N GLU A 516 12.33 -4.74 1.25
CA GLU A 516 11.42 -3.93 2.05
C GLU A 516 10.92 -4.71 3.27
N ARG A 517 10.45 -5.95 3.10
CA ARG A 517 10.03 -6.81 4.24
C ARG A 517 11.16 -7.10 5.22
N ASN A 518 12.37 -7.39 4.73
CA ASN A 518 13.53 -7.62 5.61
C ASN A 518 13.90 -6.36 6.39
N LEU A 519 13.88 -5.18 5.74
CA LEU A 519 14.12 -3.89 6.37
C LEU A 519 13.09 -3.62 7.47
N LEU A 520 11.80 -3.74 7.15
CA LEU A 520 10.70 -3.55 8.10
C LEU A 520 10.86 -4.44 9.34
N THR A 521 11.13 -5.74 9.12
CA THR A 521 11.29 -6.72 10.20
C THR A 521 12.50 -6.40 11.08
N PHE A 522 13.64 -6.07 10.45
CA PHE A 522 14.87 -5.75 11.16
C PHE A 522 14.74 -4.46 11.98
N VAL A 523 14.30 -3.36 11.36
CA VAL A 523 14.19 -2.05 12.03
C VAL A 523 13.16 -2.09 13.15
N SER A 524 12.03 -2.79 12.94
CA SER A 524 11.01 -2.95 13.98
C SER A 524 11.53 -3.68 15.21
N LYS A 525 12.38 -4.69 15.05
CA LYS A 525 13.02 -5.36 16.19
C LYS A 525 14.10 -4.46 16.81
N LEU A 526 14.95 -3.84 15.99
CA LEU A 526 16.05 -3.00 16.44
C LEU A 526 15.56 -1.88 17.37
N LYS A 527 14.46 -1.21 17.00
CA LYS A 527 13.85 -0.14 17.80
C LYS A 527 13.32 -0.60 19.17
N LYS A 528 12.98 -1.88 19.33
CA LYS A 528 12.52 -2.46 20.61
C LYS A 528 13.68 -2.91 21.50
N MET A 529 14.89 -2.96 20.98
CA MET A 529 16.06 -3.44 21.70
C MET A 529 16.76 -2.30 22.43
N ASN A 530 17.27 -2.59 23.62
CA ASN A 530 18.20 -1.71 24.31
C ASN A 530 19.61 -1.85 23.70
N VAL A 531 19.78 -1.28 22.50
CA VAL A 531 21.01 -1.33 21.73
C VAL A 531 21.76 -0.01 21.74
N GLU A 532 23.07 -0.02 21.91
CA GLU A 532 23.96 1.13 21.74
C GLU A 532 24.92 0.84 20.58
N PHE A 533 25.24 1.87 19.81
CA PHE A 533 26.19 1.76 18.71
C PHE A 533 27.48 2.49 19.03
N SER A 534 28.59 1.98 18.52
CA SER A 534 29.88 2.66 18.59
C SER A 534 30.74 2.38 17.37
N SER A 535 31.55 3.36 16.98
CA SER A 535 32.54 3.21 15.90
C SER A 535 33.96 3.37 16.45
N LYS A 536 34.48 2.34 17.15
CA LYS A 536 35.80 2.37 17.78
C LYS A 536 36.66 1.19 17.32
N ASP A 537 37.98 1.38 17.33
CA ASP A 537 38.92 0.27 17.28
C ASP A 537 38.69 -0.61 18.51
N PHE A 538 38.64 -1.94 18.33
CA PHE A 538 38.30 -2.87 19.41
C PHE A 538 39.26 -2.75 20.60
N THR A 539 40.51 -2.33 20.38
CA THR A 539 41.50 -2.12 21.45
C THR A 539 41.13 -0.98 22.40
N GLN A 540 40.19 -0.10 22.01
CA GLN A 540 39.69 1.02 22.81
C GLN A 540 38.40 0.68 23.56
N MET A 541 37.85 -0.52 23.38
CA MET A 541 36.62 -0.95 24.04
C MET A 541 36.93 -1.38 25.47
N SER A 542 36.50 -0.60 26.47
CA SER A 542 36.76 -0.91 27.88
C SER A 542 36.07 -2.21 28.32
N LEU A 543 36.76 -2.98 29.15
CA LEU A 543 36.25 -4.16 29.85
C LEU A 543 35.78 -3.84 31.27
N ASP A 544 35.96 -2.61 31.76
CA ASP A 544 35.76 -2.26 33.17
C ASP A 544 34.28 -2.25 33.58
N THR A 545 33.38 -2.07 32.61
CA THR A 545 31.93 -2.07 32.82
C THR A 545 31.29 -3.45 32.63
N LEU A 546 32.07 -4.47 32.29
CA LEU A 546 31.60 -5.82 32.01
C LEU A 546 31.89 -6.77 33.17
N THR A 547 31.04 -7.78 33.30
CA THR A 547 31.00 -8.75 34.39
C THR A 547 30.95 -10.18 33.84
N ALA A 548 30.94 -11.18 34.74
CA ALA A 548 30.76 -12.58 34.36
C ALA A 548 29.39 -12.89 33.75
N GLU A 549 28.40 -12.00 33.89
CA GLU A 549 27.08 -12.13 33.27
C GLU A 549 27.01 -11.58 31.84
N ASP A 550 28.08 -10.95 31.36
CA ASP A 550 28.14 -10.37 30.02
C ASP A 550 28.77 -11.34 29.02
N LEU A 551 28.59 -11.08 27.73
CA LEU A 551 29.18 -11.86 26.64
C LEU A 551 29.76 -10.93 25.57
N ILE A 552 31.05 -11.11 25.27
CA ILE A 552 31.72 -10.47 24.13
C ILE A 552 31.71 -11.44 22.96
N TYR A 553 31.05 -11.08 21.86
CA TYR A 553 31.12 -11.82 20.60
C TYR A 553 32.04 -11.11 19.61
N CYS A 554 32.94 -11.88 19.01
CA CYS A 554 33.91 -11.41 18.05
C CYS A 554 33.78 -12.15 16.73
N ASP A 555 33.67 -11.39 15.64
CA ASP A 555 33.72 -11.89 14.26
C ASP A 555 34.64 -10.99 13.41
N PRO A 556 35.96 -11.02 13.68
CA PRO A 556 36.90 -10.12 13.02
C PRO A 556 37.10 -10.47 11.54
N PRO A 557 37.74 -9.59 10.77
CA PRO A 557 38.41 -9.97 9.53
C PRO A 557 39.29 -11.23 9.70
N TYR A 558 39.13 -12.25 8.85
CA TYR A 558 39.90 -13.49 9.00
C TYR A 558 41.25 -13.38 8.28
N PHE A 559 42.35 -13.43 9.03
CA PHE A 559 43.73 -13.29 8.56
C PHE A 559 44.09 -14.14 7.33
N ILE A 560 43.67 -15.42 7.30
CA ILE A 560 44.03 -16.35 6.21
C ILE A 560 43.08 -16.30 5.00
N THR A 561 42.04 -15.48 5.02
CA THR A 561 41.07 -15.36 3.92
C THR A 561 41.36 -14.15 3.03
N THR A 562 40.75 -14.11 1.84
CA THR A 562 40.85 -12.97 0.91
C THR A 562 39.56 -12.15 0.95
N GLY A 563 39.24 -11.56 2.11
CA GLY A 563 38.12 -10.63 2.27
C GLY A 563 38.50 -9.19 1.90
N THR A 564 37.54 -8.36 1.47
CA THR A 564 37.80 -6.95 1.13
C THR A 564 38.08 -6.06 2.34
N TYR A 565 37.89 -6.58 3.55
CA TYR A 565 38.23 -5.93 4.82
C TYR A 565 39.69 -6.19 5.26
N ASN A 566 40.41 -7.10 4.58
CA ASN A 566 41.78 -7.51 4.95
C ASN A 566 42.87 -6.64 4.30
N ASP A 567 42.54 -5.69 3.41
CA ASP A 567 43.54 -4.95 2.62
C ASP A 567 43.81 -3.52 3.11
N GLY A 568 43.23 -3.14 4.26
CA GLY A 568 43.38 -1.81 4.85
C GLY A 568 42.85 -0.66 4.00
N LYS A 569 41.96 -0.94 3.04
CA LYS A 569 41.35 0.07 2.17
C LYS A 569 39.86 0.19 2.48
N ARG A 570 39.24 1.24 1.92
CA ARG A 570 37.76 1.39 1.86
C ARG A 570 37.09 1.54 3.24
N GLY A 571 37.79 2.16 4.20
CA GLY A 571 37.29 2.40 5.56
C GLY A 571 37.58 1.27 6.56
N PHE A 572 38.39 0.29 6.19
CA PHE A 572 38.85 -0.77 7.10
C PHE A 572 40.30 -0.53 7.51
N LYS A 573 40.63 -0.86 8.76
CA LYS A 573 42.01 -1.02 9.21
C LYS A 573 42.56 -2.33 8.63
N ASP A 574 43.81 -2.30 8.19
CA ASP A 574 44.52 -3.48 7.70
C ASP A 574 44.54 -4.54 8.81
N TRP A 575 44.22 -5.80 8.49
CA TRP A 575 44.13 -6.87 9.48
C TRP A 575 45.27 -7.84 9.30
N LYS A 576 46.30 -7.69 10.13
CA LYS A 576 47.54 -8.48 10.07
C LYS A 576 47.71 -9.30 11.34
N ALA A 577 48.89 -9.91 11.47
CA ALA A 577 49.24 -10.69 12.64
C ALA A 577 49.19 -9.84 13.92
N GLU A 578 49.56 -8.56 13.83
CA GLU A 578 49.53 -7.62 14.95
C GLU A 578 48.11 -7.44 15.52
N GLU A 579 47.10 -7.30 14.66
CA GLU A 579 45.69 -7.21 15.06
C GLU A 579 45.17 -8.53 15.63
N GLU A 580 45.56 -9.69 15.08
CA GLU A 580 45.23 -11.01 15.65
C GLU A 580 45.78 -11.13 17.09
N TYR A 581 47.06 -10.83 17.31
CA TYR A 581 47.65 -10.85 18.66
C TYR A 581 46.98 -9.85 19.60
N ALA A 582 46.63 -8.66 19.13
CA ALA A 582 45.94 -7.66 19.94
C ALA A 582 44.54 -8.14 20.36
N LEU A 583 43.76 -8.72 19.45
CA LEU A 583 42.45 -9.29 19.77
C LEU A 583 42.55 -10.45 20.76
N TYR A 584 43.55 -11.30 20.58
CA TYR A 584 43.80 -12.44 21.46
C TYR A 584 44.19 -12.02 22.88
N ASN A 585 45.03 -10.99 23.01
CA ASN A 585 45.37 -10.40 24.30
C ASN A 585 44.16 -9.74 24.96
N TYR A 586 43.31 -9.08 24.16
CA TYR A 586 42.06 -8.48 24.65
C TYR A 586 41.10 -9.54 25.22
N LEU A 587 40.94 -10.67 24.52
CA LEU A 587 40.11 -11.79 24.97
C LEU A 587 40.70 -12.52 26.17
N ASP A 588 42.02 -12.67 26.23
CA ASP A 588 42.71 -13.22 27.41
C ASP A 588 42.51 -12.33 28.65
N GLU A 589 42.52 -11.01 28.49
CA GLU A 589 42.23 -10.07 29.56
C GLU A 589 40.77 -10.14 30.01
N ALA A 590 39.83 -10.25 29.07
CA ALA A 590 38.41 -10.49 29.38
C ALA A 590 38.24 -11.80 30.18
N ASN A 591 38.93 -12.86 29.79
CA ASN A 591 38.91 -14.14 30.49
C ASN A 591 39.48 -14.05 31.92
N LYS A 592 40.60 -13.34 32.13
CA LYS A 592 41.16 -13.13 33.48
C LYS A 592 40.20 -12.40 34.42
N ARG A 593 39.35 -11.52 33.86
CA ARG A 593 38.30 -10.79 34.59
C ARG A 593 37.01 -11.60 34.76
N GLY A 594 36.96 -12.84 34.26
CA GLY A 594 35.79 -13.71 34.32
C GLY A 594 34.68 -13.37 33.33
N ILE A 595 34.94 -12.47 32.37
CA ILE A 595 33.97 -12.09 31.33
C ILE A 595 33.92 -13.20 30.28
N ARG A 596 32.70 -13.56 29.84
CA ARG A 596 32.52 -14.60 28.82
C ARG A 596 32.79 -14.03 27.44
N PHE A 597 33.44 -14.80 26.57
CA PHE A 597 33.61 -14.44 25.17
C PHE A 597 33.32 -15.59 24.22
N ALA A 598 33.00 -15.23 22.97
CA ALA A 598 32.87 -16.15 21.85
C ALA A 598 33.51 -15.55 20.59
N LEU A 599 34.47 -16.25 19.99
CA LEU A 599 35.18 -15.82 18.78
C LEU A 599 34.86 -16.75 17.62
N SER A 600 34.27 -16.21 16.56
CA SER A 600 34.20 -16.89 15.25
C SER A 600 35.50 -16.62 14.49
N ASN A 601 36.15 -17.67 13.96
CA ASN A 601 37.34 -17.53 13.12
C ASN A 601 37.55 -18.78 12.24
N VAL A 602 38.54 -18.76 11.35
CA VAL A 602 38.87 -19.87 10.44
C VAL A 602 40.29 -20.37 10.71
N ILE A 603 40.40 -21.63 11.12
CA ILE A 603 41.70 -22.29 11.40
C ILE A 603 42.41 -22.65 10.09
N TRP A 604 41.66 -23.07 9.08
CA TRP A 604 42.24 -23.48 7.80
C TRP A 604 41.34 -23.07 6.65
N HIS A 605 41.92 -22.54 5.57
CA HIS A 605 41.22 -22.12 4.35
C HIS A 605 42.12 -22.33 3.13
N LYS A 606 41.67 -23.12 2.15
CA LYS A 606 42.36 -23.32 0.86
C LYS A 606 43.86 -23.64 0.99
N GLY A 607 44.21 -24.57 1.88
CA GLY A 607 45.61 -24.97 2.09
C GLY A 607 46.43 -24.08 3.01
N LYS A 608 45.89 -22.95 3.49
CA LYS A 608 46.55 -22.09 4.49
C LYS A 608 46.05 -22.40 5.90
N VAL A 609 46.95 -22.47 6.87
CA VAL A 609 46.64 -22.65 8.29
C VAL A 609 46.87 -21.33 9.02
N ASN A 610 45.98 -20.98 9.96
CA ASN A 610 46.20 -19.89 10.89
C ASN A 610 46.87 -20.45 12.16
N ASP A 611 48.19 -20.57 12.13
CA ASP A 611 48.96 -21.15 13.24
C ASP A 611 48.83 -20.31 14.53
N ILE A 612 48.69 -18.99 14.40
CA ILE A 612 48.52 -18.07 15.54
C ILE A 612 47.22 -18.40 16.27
N LEU A 613 46.11 -18.50 15.54
CA LEU A 613 44.81 -18.90 16.09
C LEU A 613 44.86 -20.30 16.68
N LEU A 614 45.48 -21.26 15.96
CA LEU A 614 45.51 -22.66 16.36
C LEU A 614 46.24 -22.84 17.70
N GLU A 615 47.37 -22.18 17.90
CA GLU A 615 48.10 -22.22 19.18
C GLU A 615 47.34 -21.49 20.29
N TRP A 616 46.80 -20.30 20.02
CA TRP A 616 46.03 -19.51 20.99
C TRP A 616 44.78 -20.25 21.48
N ALA A 617 44.04 -20.88 20.55
CA ALA A 617 42.75 -21.51 20.79
C ALA A 617 42.84 -22.78 21.67
N LYS A 618 44.02 -23.40 21.81
CA LYS A 618 44.23 -24.58 22.68
C LYS A 618 43.88 -24.33 24.15
N ARG A 619 43.84 -23.06 24.56
CA ARG A 619 43.52 -22.64 25.93
C ARG A 619 42.01 -22.58 26.21
N TYR A 620 41.20 -22.69 25.17
CA TYR A 620 39.77 -22.46 25.19
C TYR A 620 39.04 -23.62 24.52
N LYS A 621 37.71 -23.62 24.63
CA LYS A 621 36.88 -24.64 24.01
C LYS A 621 36.64 -24.29 22.55
N ILE A 622 37.04 -25.19 21.65
CA ILE A 622 36.87 -25.05 20.20
C ILE A 622 35.65 -25.86 19.76
N ILE A 623 34.79 -25.24 18.96
CA ILE A 623 33.58 -25.83 18.40
C ILE A 623 33.62 -25.67 16.89
N ASP A 624 33.56 -26.79 16.16
CA ASP A 624 33.55 -26.76 14.69
C ASP A 624 32.19 -26.31 14.15
N LEU A 625 32.20 -25.35 13.22
CA LEU A 625 31.02 -24.85 12.53
C LEU A 625 30.93 -25.48 11.14
N ASN A 626 29.84 -26.20 10.88
CA ASN A 626 29.60 -26.85 9.59
C ASN A 626 28.97 -25.86 8.61
N TYR A 627 29.79 -25.29 7.71
CA TYR A 627 29.30 -24.41 6.65
C TYR A 627 29.40 -25.06 5.27
N ASP A 628 28.29 -25.11 4.53
CA ASP A 628 28.27 -25.56 3.12
C ASP A 628 28.37 -24.35 2.18
N TYR A 629 29.53 -24.17 1.54
CA TYR A 629 29.81 -23.10 0.56
C TYR A 629 29.26 -23.39 -0.86
N SER A 630 28.34 -24.33 -1.04
CA SER A 630 27.81 -24.75 -2.36
C SER A 630 27.21 -23.64 -3.26
N ASN A 631 27.04 -22.41 -2.77
CA ASN A 631 26.43 -21.30 -3.53
C ASN A 631 27.27 -20.00 -3.59
N SER A 632 28.55 -20.00 -3.19
CA SER A 632 29.42 -18.84 -3.46
C SER A 632 29.96 -18.89 -4.89
N SER A 633 29.91 -17.75 -5.60
CA SER A 633 30.40 -17.55 -6.98
C SER A 633 31.93 -17.69 -7.16
N TYR A 634 32.60 -18.34 -6.22
CA TYR A 634 34.01 -18.69 -6.27
C TYR A 634 34.10 -20.20 -6.05
N ASN A 635 34.67 -20.90 -7.02
CA ASN A 635 34.95 -22.35 -7.01
C ASN A 635 35.60 -22.81 -5.70
N THR A 636 34.81 -23.11 -4.67
CA THR A 636 35.26 -23.68 -3.40
C THR A 636 34.56 -25.02 -3.24
N LYS A 637 35.33 -26.10 -3.19
CA LYS A 637 34.78 -27.44 -3.03
C LYS A 637 34.46 -27.67 -1.55
N LYS A 638 33.55 -28.60 -1.28
CA LYS A 638 33.23 -29.04 0.08
C LYS A 638 34.51 -29.54 0.76
N GLY A 639 34.83 -28.99 1.92
CA GLY A 639 36.03 -29.36 2.68
C GLY A 639 37.27 -28.49 2.46
N ASP A 640 37.14 -27.29 1.87
CA ASP A 640 38.24 -26.32 1.71
C ASP A 640 38.40 -25.32 2.87
N SER A 641 37.60 -25.43 3.94
CA SER A 641 37.68 -24.52 5.10
C SER A 641 37.25 -25.16 6.42
N ARG A 642 37.91 -24.79 7.52
CA ARG A 642 37.53 -25.14 8.90
C ARG A 642 37.22 -23.86 9.69
N GLU A 643 35.96 -23.49 9.70
CA GLU A 643 35.44 -22.37 10.52
C GLU A 643 35.06 -22.89 11.90
N VAL A 644 35.40 -22.13 12.94
CA VAL A 644 35.23 -22.53 14.35
C VAL A 644 34.64 -21.39 15.17
N LEU A 645 33.97 -21.76 16.26
CA LEU A 645 33.60 -20.89 17.37
C LEU A 645 34.48 -21.27 18.58
N ILE A 646 35.17 -20.30 19.17
CA ILE A 646 36.03 -20.49 20.35
C ILE A 646 35.41 -19.77 21.53
N ILE A 647 35.20 -20.47 22.64
CA ILE A 647 34.55 -19.94 23.86
C ILE A 647 35.37 -20.25 25.11
N ASN A 648 35.25 -19.42 26.14
CA ASN A 648 35.95 -19.60 27.43
C ASN A 648 35.11 -20.20 28.56
N TYR A 649 33.93 -20.75 28.26
CA TYR A 649 32.98 -21.32 29.24
C TYR A 649 32.40 -22.68 28.82
#